data_AF-A0A1I5GJV8-F1
#
_entry.id   AF-A0A1I5GJV8-F1
#
_cell.length_a   1.000
_cell.length_b   1.000
_cell.length_c   1.000
_cell.angle_alpha   90.00
_cell.angle_beta   90.00
_cell.angle_gamma   90.00
#
_symmetry.space_group_name_H-M   'P 1'
#
loop_
_entity.id
_entity.type
_entity.pdbx_description
1 polymer ?
#
loop_
_entity_poly.entity_id
_entity_poly.type
_entity_poly.pdbx_seq_one_letter_code
_entity_poly.pdbx_strand_id
1 'polypeptide(L)'
;MNKVTRNIAALIAFGLGTASIGFAQVTQQKIGNNPTLINPNAALEVESTNKGILLPRLGLTATNSFAPLAAHVAGMTVYNTATAGTAPNNVTPGYYYNDGTQWVRVATGADAKTEPWREQNTTNEATANSQSIYQTGSVAVGDFSTAASTKKMEVKGDFKSEITAAGGATGTEVGSPLNPNGAMHYWFSSPTNYRIASASDQRALLQAVSGTTTNAISASDIQSEMTSVNGTNSISTARTLNTGEFRLESYNVADNFGSTVSLQNDGLRLRHTNTNGAADPFPLNNSSEIFVQKANGVRFNFRDAAAVQTGEYWFPTTSGTNGQVMTQTATGKMVWSNPSTLFSEVDGVIGNEVTDATLNGGLTRTGAGTTASPYTLGLTPGTVAGNIMTWNGTAWNPAAPVNIYNANGTLTSNRVVTMGGRGLTFAAPEREIYFDPNGRIGVEANGTNDADIYVTSGSGATYNRFDIQSFPSGSLNLTATGAGADQVRLGSSFTTNPVPLLFSTSAGGNTPGVERMRVTGTGNIGVNTDIPTEKLDNNGITRLRNLPLNGATNAINTTVDGDESSSQDQTFTATRTVVADANGVLGTVAGLPATPVNIYNANGTLTGLRTVTTADNLLRFAGTGSTVGISTNATEGRVTATGTNRGSITVTGGNSIVDVYADNNLKGQVAARGTGTTGLDIRTEGATPLSFLTDNTQRMRITSTGEVAIGATTAPSFVVGGSTIQPKLHVAGDISTTGKLWTTNSVYADYVFEDYFNGFSKIYKDYKFKSLKEVAEFIKKNKHLPGITPISEITVGENGYTIDLTQLSMQQLEKLEELYLHVIEMNDTLTQKDIEIEALQNKTNELEERLKKLENLLIKQ
;
A
#
# COMPACT_ATOMS: atom_id res chain seq x y z
N MET A 1 10.08 65.40 -98.90
CA MET A 1 9.90 63.98 -98.52
C MET A 1 9.43 63.92 -97.08
N ASN A 2 8.16 64.21 -96.82
CA ASN A 2 6.95 63.37 -96.83
C ASN A 2 6.76 62.54 -95.55
N LYS A 3 5.64 62.81 -94.86
CA LYS A 3 5.18 62.35 -93.54
C LYS A 3 5.03 60.82 -93.38
N VAL A 4 5.49 60.02 -94.34
CA VAL A 4 5.31 58.56 -94.37
C VAL A 4 6.44 57.83 -93.63
N THR A 5 7.64 58.40 -93.50
CA THR A 5 8.79 57.67 -92.93
C THR A 5 8.91 57.73 -91.40
N ARG A 6 8.18 58.63 -90.71
CA ARG A 6 8.14 58.66 -89.23
C ARG A 6 7.11 57.71 -88.62
N ASN A 7 6.13 57.23 -89.39
CA ASN A 7 5.09 56.32 -88.91
C ASN A 7 5.43 54.83 -89.12
N ILE A 8 6.49 54.49 -89.86
CA ILE A 8 6.88 53.10 -90.11
C ILE A 8 7.86 52.56 -89.04
N ALA A 9 8.65 53.43 -88.40
CA ALA A 9 9.46 53.03 -87.24
C ALA A 9 8.63 52.80 -85.96
N ALA A 10 7.44 53.38 -85.87
CA ALA A 10 6.49 53.12 -84.78
C ALA A 10 5.60 51.88 -85.02
N LEU A 11 5.50 51.38 -86.26
CA LEU A 11 4.64 50.25 -86.61
C LEU A 11 5.38 48.91 -86.66
N ILE A 12 6.71 48.89 -86.83
CA ILE A 12 7.52 47.66 -86.80
C ILE A 12 7.94 47.26 -85.37
N ALA A 13 7.89 48.19 -84.41
CA ALA A 13 8.08 47.87 -82.98
C ALA A 13 6.83 47.29 -82.30
N PHE A 14 5.70 47.17 -83.01
CA PHE A 14 4.45 46.61 -82.48
C PHE A 14 4.12 45.20 -83.02
N GLY A 15 5.00 44.63 -83.86
CA GLY A 15 4.68 43.45 -84.66
C GLY A 15 5.12 42.08 -84.13
N LEU A 16 6.27 41.95 -83.47
CA LEU A 16 6.84 40.63 -83.14
C LEU A 16 7.73 40.71 -81.89
N GLY A 17 7.20 40.28 -80.74
CA GLY A 17 7.96 40.19 -79.49
C GLY A 17 7.11 39.82 -78.29
N THR A 18 6.71 38.56 -78.22
CA THR A 18 6.19 37.84 -77.02
C THR A 18 5.01 38.48 -76.28
N ALA A 19 3.79 38.11 -76.71
CA ALA A 19 2.63 38.12 -75.83
C ALA A 19 2.81 37.03 -74.75
N SER A 20 3.52 37.36 -73.66
CA SER A 20 3.28 36.67 -72.39
C SER A 20 1.97 37.22 -71.84
N ILE A 21 0.89 36.50 -72.12
CA ILE A 21 -0.37 36.66 -71.44
C ILE A 21 -0.07 36.41 -69.96
N GLY A 22 0.00 37.49 -69.16
CA GLY A 22 0.07 37.38 -67.72
C GLY A 22 -1.23 36.77 -67.24
N PHE A 23 -1.27 35.45 -67.10
CA PHE A 23 -2.29 34.81 -66.30
C PHE A 23 -2.13 35.37 -64.89
N ALA A 24 -3.12 36.12 -64.41
CA ALA A 24 -3.22 36.47 -63.01
C ALA A 24 -3.14 35.16 -62.22
N GLN A 25 -2.00 34.92 -61.57
CA GLN A 25 -1.82 33.76 -60.73
C GLN A 25 -2.64 34.00 -59.48
N VAL A 26 -3.82 33.40 -59.43
CA VAL A 26 -4.69 33.39 -58.25
C VAL A 26 -3.92 32.64 -57.16
N THR A 27 -3.39 33.35 -56.17
CA THR A 27 -2.54 32.80 -55.11
C THR A 27 -3.32 31.89 -54.14
N GLN A 28 -4.65 31.92 -54.20
CA GLN A 28 -5.55 31.13 -53.39
C GLN A 28 -6.89 30.94 -54.11
N GLN A 29 -7.28 29.68 -54.36
CA GLN A 29 -8.50 29.38 -55.11
C GLN A 29 -9.50 28.60 -54.24
N LYS A 30 -10.73 29.11 -54.12
CA LYS A 30 -11.85 28.39 -53.52
C LYS A 30 -12.79 27.87 -54.61
N ILE A 31 -13.17 26.60 -54.51
CA ILE A 31 -14.15 25.94 -55.37
C ILE A 31 -15.31 25.49 -54.45
N GLY A 32 -16.39 26.26 -54.41
CA GLY A 32 -17.54 25.93 -53.55
C GLY A 32 -18.68 26.92 -53.60
N ASN A 33 -19.70 26.70 -52.76
CA ASN A 33 -20.98 27.40 -52.83
C ASN A 33 -20.97 28.83 -52.24
N ASN A 34 -19.91 29.22 -51.50
CA ASN A 34 -19.73 30.55 -50.95
C ASN A 34 -18.33 31.11 -51.28
N PRO A 35 -18.19 32.05 -52.23
CA PRO A 35 -16.89 32.54 -52.68
C PRO A 35 -16.28 33.65 -51.80
N THR A 36 -16.95 34.14 -50.75
CA THR A 36 -16.52 35.33 -50.00
C THR A 36 -15.76 35.05 -48.70
N LEU A 37 -15.77 33.81 -48.21
CA LEU A 37 -15.04 33.40 -47.01
C LEU A 37 -14.05 32.30 -47.38
N ILE A 38 -12.77 32.67 -47.49
CA ILE A 38 -11.69 31.76 -47.87
C ILE A 38 -10.77 31.53 -46.67
N ASN A 39 -10.41 30.28 -46.40
CA ASN A 39 -9.47 29.95 -45.35
C ASN A 39 -8.08 30.52 -45.69
N PRO A 40 -7.53 31.46 -44.90
CA PRO A 40 -6.27 32.14 -45.22
C PRO A 40 -5.06 31.19 -45.31
N ASN A 41 -5.16 29.96 -44.81
CA ASN A 41 -4.10 28.97 -44.84
C ASN A 41 -4.23 27.96 -46.01
N ALA A 42 -5.30 28.02 -46.81
CA ALA A 42 -5.51 27.09 -47.92
C ALA A 42 -5.08 27.72 -49.25
N ALA A 43 -4.14 27.10 -49.97
CA ALA A 43 -3.86 27.48 -51.36
C ALA A 43 -4.96 27.03 -52.33
N LEU A 44 -5.64 25.92 -52.00
CA LEU A 44 -6.83 25.40 -52.68
C LEU A 44 -7.85 24.95 -51.63
N GLU A 45 -9.04 25.53 -51.63
CA GLU A 45 -10.16 25.15 -50.77
C GLU A 45 -11.30 24.59 -51.63
N VAL A 46 -11.82 23.40 -51.28
CA VAL A 46 -12.98 22.80 -51.96
C VAL A 46 -14.10 22.61 -50.94
N GLU A 47 -15.19 23.36 -51.10
CA GLU A 47 -16.36 23.33 -50.21
C GLU A 47 -17.58 22.85 -51.01
N SER A 48 -18.18 21.73 -50.61
CA SER A 48 -19.44 21.27 -51.18
C SER A 48 -20.25 20.49 -50.16
N THR A 49 -21.57 20.68 -50.19
CA THR A 49 -22.51 19.96 -49.31
C THR A 49 -22.86 18.56 -49.81
N ASN A 50 -22.57 18.23 -51.06
CA ASN A 50 -22.93 16.94 -51.66
C ASN A 50 -21.96 16.42 -52.75
N LYS A 51 -20.83 17.09 -52.97
CA LYS A 51 -19.75 16.63 -53.88
C LYS A 51 -18.44 16.47 -53.08
N GLY A 52 -17.56 15.59 -53.55
CA GLY A 52 -16.22 15.41 -52.98
C GLY A 52 -15.13 15.70 -54.00
N ILE A 53 -13.87 15.66 -53.57
CA ILE A 53 -12.71 15.70 -54.47
C ILE A 53 -12.46 14.29 -54.99
N LEU A 54 -12.48 14.12 -56.32
CA LEU A 54 -12.03 12.89 -56.97
C LEU A 54 -10.54 13.02 -57.28
N LEU A 55 -9.69 12.40 -56.45
CA LEU A 55 -8.24 12.41 -56.64
C LEU A 55 -7.82 11.61 -57.88
N PRO A 56 -6.63 11.89 -58.46
CA PRO A 56 -6.06 11.09 -59.54
C PRO A 56 -6.00 9.61 -59.14
N ARG A 57 -6.57 8.76 -60.00
CA ARG A 57 -6.60 7.31 -59.83
C ARG A 57 -5.38 6.70 -60.52
N LEU A 58 -4.43 6.18 -59.75
CA LEU A 58 -3.18 5.63 -60.26
C LEU A 58 -3.05 4.16 -59.84
N GLY A 59 -2.54 3.31 -60.74
CA GLY A 59 -2.12 1.95 -60.37
C GLY A 59 -0.71 1.99 -59.80
N LEU A 60 -0.58 2.10 -58.48
CA LEU A 60 0.72 2.04 -57.81
C LEU A 60 1.29 0.63 -57.92
N THR A 61 2.61 0.51 -57.97
CA THR A 61 3.31 -0.77 -58.13
C THR A 61 3.82 -1.34 -56.80
N ALA A 62 4.31 -0.48 -55.91
CA ALA A 62 4.73 -0.79 -54.54
C ALA A 62 4.82 0.53 -53.76
N THR A 63 4.82 0.50 -52.42
CA THR A 63 4.91 1.72 -51.60
C THR A 63 6.25 2.42 -51.79
N ASN A 64 7.36 1.67 -51.87
CA ASN A 64 8.71 2.19 -52.10
C ASN A 64 9.03 2.52 -53.57
N SER A 65 8.02 2.50 -54.45
CA SER A 65 8.19 2.79 -55.88
C SER A 65 7.41 4.04 -56.25
N PHE A 66 8.07 4.99 -56.90
CA PHE A 66 7.42 6.21 -57.38
C PHE A 66 6.47 5.95 -58.56
N ALA A 67 6.60 4.82 -59.25
CA ALA A 67 5.80 4.50 -60.43
C ALA A 67 4.30 4.39 -60.10
N PRO A 68 3.41 4.98 -60.93
CA PRO A 68 3.65 5.41 -62.32
C PRO A 68 4.12 6.86 -62.49
N LEU A 69 4.43 7.58 -61.40
CA LEU A 69 5.05 8.91 -61.48
C LEU A 69 6.55 8.80 -61.82
N ALA A 70 7.23 9.93 -61.97
CA ALA A 70 8.67 9.96 -62.28
C ALA A 70 9.57 10.08 -61.04
N ALA A 71 9.02 10.47 -59.88
CA ALA A 71 9.73 10.61 -58.61
C ALA A 71 8.74 10.62 -57.43
N HIS A 72 9.25 10.36 -56.23
CA HIS A 72 8.52 10.58 -54.99
C HIS A 72 8.48 12.09 -54.68
N VAL A 73 7.30 12.62 -54.37
CA VAL A 73 7.07 14.04 -54.10
C VAL A 73 6.26 14.17 -52.83
N ALA A 74 6.88 14.70 -51.77
CA ALA A 74 6.25 14.84 -50.46
C ALA A 74 4.92 15.62 -50.56
N GLY A 75 3.88 15.09 -49.93
CA GLY A 75 2.52 15.64 -49.94
C GLY A 75 1.65 15.25 -51.15
N MET A 76 2.21 14.60 -52.17
CA MET A 76 1.44 14.12 -53.33
C MET A 76 0.38 13.11 -52.88
N THR A 77 -0.90 13.34 -53.16
CA THR A 77 -2.00 12.47 -52.71
C THR A 77 -2.79 11.92 -53.89
N VAL A 78 -3.02 10.60 -53.91
CA VAL A 78 -3.67 9.87 -55.01
C VAL A 78 -4.61 8.79 -54.48
N TYR A 79 -5.51 8.31 -55.33
CA TYR A 79 -6.27 7.09 -55.06
C TYR A 79 -5.60 5.94 -55.83
N ASN A 80 -5.00 5.00 -55.12
CA ASN A 80 -4.46 3.79 -55.72
C ASN A 80 -5.59 2.87 -56.19
N THR A 81 -5.47 2.30 -57.38
CA THR A 81 -6.42 1.32 -57.92
C THR A 81 -5.85 -0.09 -58.05
N ALA A 82 -4.55 -0.28 -57.80
CA ALA A 82 -3.88 -1.57 -57.99
C ALA A 82 -3.72 -2.35 -56.68
N THR A 83 -3.79 -3.67 -56.77
CA THR A 83 -3.24 -4.58 -55.76
C THR A 83 -1.91 -5.10 -56.31
N ALA A 84 -0.79 -4.58 -55.82
CA ALA A 84 0.54 -4.85 -56.37
C ALA A 84 1.63 -4.81 -55.28
N GLY A 85 2.83 -5.30 -55.60
CA GLY A 85 3.96 -5.37 -54.67
C GLY A 85 3.89 -6.56 -53.70
N THR A 86 4.96 -6.75 -52.93
CA THR A 86 5.09 -7.79 -51.90
C THR A 86 5.25 -7.15 -50.53
N ALA A 87 4.77 -7.83 -49.48
CA ALA A 87 4.92 -7.34 -48.10
C ALA A 87 6.41 -7.12 -47.78
N PRO A 88 6.78 -6.00 -47.11
CA PRO A 88 5.92 -4.99 -46.50
C PRO A 88 5.50 -3.82 -47.42
N ASN A 89 5.91 -3.82 -48.69
CA ASN A 89 5.72 -2.70 -49.61
C ASN A 89 4.52 -2.86 -50.57
N ASN A 90 3.61 -3.77 -50.26
CA ASN A 90 2.43 -4.00 -51.08
C ASN A 90 1.46 -2.82 -51.00
N VAL A 91 0.84 -2.51 -52.12
CA VAL A 91 -0.23 -1.51 -52.24
C VAL A 91 -1.54 -2.23 -52.54
N THR A 92 -2.61 -1.72 -51.98
CA THR A 92 -4.01 -2.13 -52.23
C THR A 92 -4.84 -0.90 -52.59
N PRO A 93 -5.99 -1.05 -53.27
CA PRO A 93 -6.84 0.09 -53.62
C PRO A 93 -7.21 0.94 -52.40
N GLY A 94 -7.08 2.26 -52.52
CA GLY A 94 -7.32 3.20 -51.42
C GLY A 94 -6.56 4.52 -51.55
N TYR A 95 -6.67 5.38 -50.55
CA TYR A 95 -5.98 6.68 -50.53
C TYR A 95 -4.53 6.53 -50.08
N TYR A 96 -3.60 7.15 -50.81
CA TYR A 96 -2.19 7.20 -50.46
C TYR A 96 -1.71 8.64 -50.59
N TYR A 97 -0.84 9.06 -49.68
CA TYR A 97 0.01 10.23 -49.88
C TYR A 97 1.46 9.79 -49.95
N ASN A 98 2.30 10.58 -50.61
CA ASN A 98 3.72 10.34 -50.68
C ASN A 98 4.44 11.17 -49.62
N ASP A 99 5.35 10.57 -48.85
CA ASP A 99 6.12 11.27 -47.81
C ASP A 99 7.41 11.94 -48.34
N GLY A 100 7.66 11.82 -49.65
CA GLY A 100 8.90 12.25 -50.32
C GLY A 100 9.85 11.10 -50.62
N THR A 101 9.62 9.93 -50.04
CA THR A 101 10.46 8.73 -50.21
C THR A 101 9.68 7.47 -50.53
N GLN A 102 8.38 7.42 -50.21
CA GLN A 102 7.49 6.29 -50.46
C GLN A 102 6.02 6.71 -50.39
N TRP A 103 5.13 5.86 -50.90
CA TRP A 103 3.69 5.97 -50.73
C TRP A 103 3.26 5.42 -49.37
N VAL A 104 2.62 6.27 -48.58
CA VAL A 104 2.03 5.95 -47.29
C VAL A 104 0.51 5.87 -47.47
N ARG A 105 -0.06 4.72 -47.12
CA ARG A 105 -1.51 4.52 -47.15
C ARG A 105 -2.16 5.36 -46.05
N VAL A 106 -3.22 6.09 -46.38
CA VAL A 106 -4.06 6.76 -45.38
C VAL A 106 -4.98 5.70 -44.78
N ALA A 107 -4.79 5.39 -43.50
CA ALA A 107 -5.57 4.40 -42.78
C ALA A 107 -7.08 4.71 -42.84
N THR A 108 -7.92 3.72 -43.16
CA THR A 108 -9.36 3.77 -42.84
C THR A 108 -9.59 3.12 -41.48
N GLY A 109 -10.78 3.23 -40.89
CA GLY A 109 -11.07 2.68 -39.56
C GLY A 109 -10.79 1.17 -39.38
N ALA A 110 -10.57 0.43 -40.48
CA ALA A 110 -10.12 -0.96 -40.45
C ALA A 110 -8.58 -1.14 -40.30
N ASP A 111 -7.80 -0.08 -40.49
CA ASP A 111 -6.32 -0.07 -40.38
C ASP A 111 -5.80 0.59 -39.09
N ALA A 112 -6.68 1.19 -38.27
CA ALA A 112 -6.31 1.63 -36.94
C ALA A 112 -6.01 0.37 -36.10
N LYS A 113 -4.78 0.27 -35.58
CA LYS A 113 -4.34 -0.88 -34.77
C LYS A 113 -5.39 -1.17 -33.70
N THR A 114 -5.88 -2.41 -33.70
CA THR A 114 -6.82 -2.91 -32.70
C THR A 114 -6.13 -2.88 -31.34
N GLU A 115 -6.54 -1.98 -30.44
CA GLU A 115 -6.19 -2.06 -29.02
C GLU A 115 -6.98 -3.23 -28.43
N PRO A 116 -6.36 -4.38 -28.12
CA PRO A 116 -7.15 -5.57 -27.83
C PRO A 116 -7.73 -5.54 -26.40
N TRP A 117 -7.38 -4.54 -25.59
CA TRP A 117 -7.76 -4.38 -24.19
C TRP A 117 -9.14 -3.70 -24.03
N ARG A 118 -10.02 -4.35 -23.26
CA ARG A 118 -11.38 -3.87 -22.91
C ARG A 118 -11.45 -3.50 -21.43
N GLU A 119 -12.37 -2.62 -21.05
CA GLU A 119 -12.61 -2.29 -19.64
C GLU A 119 -13.42 -3.41 -18.96
N GLN A 120 -12.94 -3.91 -17.82
CA GLN A 120 -13.58 -4.99 -17.06
C GLN A 120 -15.05 -4.67 -16.76
N ASN A 121 -15.91 -5.71 -16.83
CA ASN A 121 -17.37 -5.62 -16.71
C ASN A 121 -18.09 -4.83 -17.82
N THR A 122 -17.39 -4.44 -18.89
CA THR A 122 -18.00 -3.80 -20.06
C THR A 122 -17.58 -4.53 -21.34
N THR A 123 -18.19 -4.16 -22.47
CA THR A 123 -17.70 -4.55 -23.79
C THR A 123 -16.87 -3.45 -24.46
N ASN A 124 -16.63 -2.32 -23.78
CA ASN A 124 -15.99 -1.12 -24.33
C ASN A 124 -14.47 -1.27 -24.37
N GLU A 125 -13.84 -0.61 -25.33
CA GLU A 125 -12.37 -0.54 -25.44
C GLU A 125 -11.81 0.34 -24.31
N ALA A 126 -10.69 -0.08 -23.73
CA ALA A 126 -10.01 0.72 -22.72
C ALA A 126 -9.29 1.90 -23.40
N THR A 127 -9.42 3.10 -22.83
CA THR A 127 -8.81 4.33 -23.38
C THR A 127 -7.74 4.93 -22.47
N ALA A 128 -7.57 4.39 -21.24
CA ALA A 128 -6.56 4.83 -20.29
C ALA A 128 -6.00 3.68 -19.45
N ASN A 129 -4.70 3.75 -19.13
CA ASN A 129 -3.98 2.76 -18.30
C ASN A 129 -4.42 2.73 -16.83
N SER A 130 -5.29 3.64 -16.40
CA SER A 130 -5.90 3.65 -15.06
C SER A 130 -7.20 2.85 -14.97
N GLN A 131 -7.75 2.40 -16.09
CA GLN A 131 -8.94 1.55 -16.11
C GLN A 131 -8.55 0.10 -15.80
N SER A 132 -9.44 -0.64 -15.15
CA SER A 132 -9.27 -2.09 -15.00
C SER A 132 -9.50 -2.76 -16.36
N ILE A 133 -8.48 -3.40 -16.93
CA ILE A 133 -8.54 -3.94 -18.30
C ILE A 133 -8.63 -5.48 -18.36
N TYR A 134 -9.20 -6.02 -19.44
CA TYR A 134 -9.21 -7.45 -19.78
C TYR A 134 -9.07 -7.70 -21.28
N GLN A 135 -8.64 -8.92 -21.64
CA GLN A 135 -8.60 -9.43 -23.01
C GLN A 135 -9.29 -10.80 -23.09
N THR A 136 -9.96 -11.09 -24.21
CA THR A 136 -10.56 -12.42 -24.48
C THR A 136 -9.61 -13.34 -25.25
N GLY A 137 -8.61 -12.75 -25.93
CA GLY A 137 -7.52 -13.44 -26.60
C GLY A 137 -6.44 -13.97 -25.64
N SER A 138 -5.40 -14.55 -26.20
CA SER A 138 -4.20 -14.97 -25.46
C SER A 138 -3.20 -13.83 -25.37
N VAL A 139 -2.64 -13.57 -24.18
CA VAL A 139 -1.62 -12.55 -23.94
C VAL A 139 -0.25 -13.22 -23.84
N ALA A 140 0.67 -12.88 -24.72
CA ALA A 140 2.03 -13.41 -24.73
C ALA A 140 3.04 -12.28 -24.49
N VAL A 141 3.98 -12.44 -23.55
CA VAL A 141 5.02 -11.45 -23.19
C VAL A 141 6.40 -12.09 -23.31
N GLY A 142 7.27 -11.58 -24.17
CA GLY A 142 8.59 -12.17 -24.48
C GLY A 142 8.73 -12.56 -25.96
N ASP A 143 9.74 -13.36 -26.32
CA ASP A 143 10.00 -13.74 -27.72
C ASP A 143 9.16 -14.96 -28.18
N PHE A 144 8.15 -14.69 -29.01
CA PHE A 144 7.26 -15.68 -29.63
C PHE A 144 7.45 -15.77 -31.15
N SER A 145 8.61 -15.35 -31.67
CA SER A 145 8.90 -15.30 -33.11
C SER A 145 8.82 -16.65 -33.84
N THR A 146 8.90 -17.77 -33.11
CA THR A 146 8.90 -19.14 -33.67
C THR A 146 7.65 -19.96 -33.39
N ALA A 147 6.76 -19.53 -32.48
CA ALA A 147 5.48 -20.19 -32.19
C ALA A 147 4.55 -19.27 -31.39
N ALA A 148 3.24 -19.27 -31.72
CA ALA A 148 2.21 -18.57 -30.96
C ALA A 148 1.94 -19.28 -29.62
N SER A 149 1.61 -18.50 -28.59
CA SER A 149 1.21 -19.07 -27.30
C SER A 149 -0.06 -19.92 -27.44
N THR A 150 -0.05 -21.11 -26.84
CA THR A 150 -1.23 -21.98 -26.74
C THR A 150 -2.02 -21.75 -25.44
N LYS A 151 -1.62 -20.74 -24.66
CA LYS A 151 -2.13 -20.45 -23.31
C LYS A 151 -2.78 -19.08 -23.30
N LYS A 152 -3.66 -18.83 -22.32
CA LYS A 152 -4.37 -17.54 -22.20
C LYS A 152 -3.45 -16.40 -21.72
N MET A 153 -2.42 -16.73 -20.95
CA MET A 153 -1.34 -15.82 -20.58
C MET A 153 -0.03 -16.62 -20.57
N GLU A 154 0.99 -16.19 -21.31
CA GLU A 154 2.31 -16.82 -21.34
C GLU A 154 3.42 -15.77 -21.31
N VAL A 155 4.36 -15.93 -20.40
CA VAL A 155 5.52 -15.03 -20.28
C VAL A 155 6.79 -15.84 -20.50
N LYS A 156 7.56 -15.51 -21.53
CA LYS A 156 8.91 -16.04 -21.77
C LYS A 156 9.93 -15.07 -21.18
N GLY A 157 10.18 -15.21 -19.88
CA GLY A 157 11.02 -14.33 -19.06
C GLY A 157 10.56 -14.35 -17.60
N ASP A 158 11.05 -13.42 -16.78
CA ASP A 158 10.68 -13.33 -15.38
C ASP A 158 9.22 -12.91 -15.21
N PHE A 159 8.47 -13.61 -14.35
CA PHE A 159 7.06 -13.35 -14.09
C PHE A 159 6.77 -13.43 -12.59
N LYS A 160 6.39 -12.30 -12.00
CA LYS A 160 5.93 -12.21 -10.59
C LYS A 160 4.44 -11.91 -10.55
N SER A 161 3.68 -12.78 -9.88
CA SER A 161 2.27 -12.55 -9.55
C SER A 161 2.16 -12.25 -8.06
N GLU A 162 1.58 -11.10 -7.70
CA GLU A 162 1.35 -10.69 -6.30
C GLU A 162 -0.16 -10.57 -6.05
N ILE A 163 -0.68 -11.38 -5.12
CA ILE A 163 -2.11 -11.42 -4.77
C ILE A 163 -2.23 -11.05 -3.29
N THR A 164 -2.88 -9.92 -2.98
CA THR A 164 -2.97 -9.35 -1.63
C THR A 164 -4.29 -9.64 -0.89
N ALA A 165 -5.17 -10.46 -1.45
CA ALA A 165 -6.44 -10.85 -0.81
C ALA A 165 -6.37 -12.27 -0.23
N ALA A 166 -6.64 -12.40 1.06
CA ALA A 166 -6.57 -13.62 1.85
C ALA A 166 -7.53 -14.71 1.33
N GLY A 167 -6.99 -15.88 0.99
CA GLY A 167 -7.78 -17.09 0.77
C GLY A 167 -7.29 -17.99 -0.36
N GLY A 168 -6.08 -18.56 -0.20
CA GLY A 168 -5.63 -19.78 -0.87
C GLY A 168 -5.69 -19.82 -2.41
N ALA A 169 -4.64 -19.37 -3.09
CA ALA A 169 -4.26 -19.85 -4.41
C ALA A 169 -2.77 -19.59 -4.73
N THR A 170 -2.23 -20.43 -5.61
CA THR A 170 -0.82 -20.77 -5.87
C THR A 170 -0.13 -19.84 -6.87
N GLY A 171 1.20 -19.69 -6.74
CA GLY A 171 2.06 -19.00 -7.72
C GLY A 171 3.31 -19.81 -8.04
N THR A 172 3.76 -19.76 -9.28
CA THR A 172 5.00 -20.38 -9.78
C THR A 172 6.08 -19.32 -9.96
N GLU A 173 7.22 -19.48 -9.30
CA GLU A 173 8.44 -18.71 -9.58
C GLU A 173 9.35 -19.57 -10.48
N VAL A 174 9.80 -19.01 -11.60
CA VAL A 174 10.83 -19.60 -12.47
C VAL A 174 11.99 -18.61 -12.49
N GLY A 175 13.19 -19.03 -12.06
CA GLY A 175 14.41 -18.21 -12.18
C GLY A 175 14.95 -17.56 -10.90
N SER A 176 14.63 -18.05 -9.70
CA SER A 176 15.33 -17.59 -8.49
C SER A 176 16.85 -17.81 -8.62
N PRO A 177 17.71 -16.80 -8.37
CA PRO A 177 19.17 -16.93 -8.45
C PRO A 177 19.76 -17.93 -7.43
N LEU A 178 18.92 -18.54 -6.59
CA LEU A 178 19.28 -19.62 -5.68
C LEU A 178 19.11 -21.04 -6.28
N ASN A 179 18.72 -21.20 -7.56
CA ASN A 179 18.56 -22.51 -8.19
C ASN A 179 19.07 -22.59 -9.66
N PRO A 180 20.24 -23.22 -9.94
CA PRO A 180 20.88 -23.20 -11.25
C PRO A 180 20.22 -24.02 -12.38
N ASN A 181 19.20 -24.86 -12.09
CA ASN A 181 18.77 -25.93 -13.02
C ASN A 181 17.32 -25.82 -13.55
N GLY A 182 16.64 -24.69 -13.41
CA GLY A 182 15.39 -24.42 -14.15
C GLY A 182 14.17 -25.31 -13.82
N ALA A 183 14.15 -26.01 -12.68
CA ALA A 183 13.00 -26.82 -12.29
C ALA A 183 11.83 -25.96 -11.74
N MET A 184 10.62 -26.23 -12.22
CA MET A 184 9.38 -25.58 -11.75
C MET A 184 9.06 -25.99 -10.30
N HIS A 185 8.86 -25.02 -9.41
CA HIS A 185 8.49 -25.28 -8.02
C HIS A 185 7.06 -24.80 -7.75
N TYR A 186 6.25 -25.64 -7.12
CA TYR A 186 4.93 -25.30 -6.57
C TYR A 186 5.03 -25.17 -5.05
N TRP A 187 4.69 -23.99 -4.50
CA TRP A 187 4.61 -23.80 -3.06
C TRP A 187 3.18 -24.03 -2.56
N PHE A 188 3.04 -24.92 -1.58
CA PHE A 188 1.81 -25.09 -0.81
C PHE A 188 2.12 -24.76 0.65
N SER A 189 1.52 -23.70 1.17
CA SER A 189 1.66 -23.32 2.58
C SER A 189 0.68 -24.13 3.44
N SER A 190 1.15 -25.26 3.97
CA SER A 190 0.54 -25.94 5.12
C SER A 190 1.66 -26.46 6.04
N PRO A 191 1.50 -26.51 7.37
CA PRO A 191 2.58 -26.77 8.33
C PRO A 191 3.15 -28.20 8.31
N THR A 192 2.65 -29.10 7.46
CA THR A 192 3.16 -30.48 7.35
C THR A 192 3.69 -30.73 5.94
N ASN A 193 5.00 -31.00 5.88
CA ASN A 193 5.80 -31.09 4.67
C ASN A 193 5.28 -32.13 3.66
N TYR A 194 4.67 -31.66 2.57
CA TYR A 194 4.66 -32.38 1.31
C TYR A 194 5.28 -31.49 0.23
N ARG A 195 6.47 -31.89 -0.24
CA ARG A 195 7.09 -31.35 -1.45
C ARG A 195 6.74 -32.27 -2.60
N ILE A 196 6.18 -31.72 -3.69
CA ILE A 196 6.15 -32.43 -4.97
C ILE A 196 7.38 -31.95 -5.73
N ALA A 197 8.46 -32.74 -5.67
CA ALA A 197 9.74 -32.36 -6.25
C ALA A 197 9.73 -32.40 -7.79
N SER A 198 8.82 -33.16 -8.42
CA SER A 198 8.54 -33.10 -9.87
C SER A 198 7.34 -33.96 -10.25
N ALA A 199 6.49 -33.47 -11.14
CA ALA A 199 5.62 -34.31 -11.96
C ALA A 199 6.24 -34.41 -13.36
N SER A 200 6.51 -35.62 -13.83
CA SER A 200 6.78 -35.88 -15.24
C SER A 200 5.66 -36.74 -15.82
N ASP A 201 5.68 -36.86 -17.14
CA ASP A 201 4.61 -37.35 -18.01
C ASP A 201 4.15 -38.79 -17.71
N GLN A 202 4.86 -39.53 -16.82
CA GLN A 202 4.56 -40.93 -16.54
C GLN A 202 4.48 -41.34 -15.06
N ARG A 203 4.85 -40.50 -14.07
CA ARG A 203 4.69 -40.82 -12.63
C ARG A 203 4.56 -39.57 -11.76
N ALA A 204 3.71 -39.65 -10.74
CA ALA A 204 3.75 -38.77 -9.58
C ALA A 204 4.30 -39.56 -8.38
N LEU A 205 5.44 -39.13 -7.84
CA LEU A 205 6.03 -39.67 -6.61
C LEU A 205 5.89 -38.62 -5.51
N LEU A 206 5.15 -38.95 -4.45
CA LEU A 206 5.17 -38.21 -3.19
C LEU A 206 6.53 -38.47 -2.54
N GLN A 207 7.47 -37.53 -2.70
CA GLN A 207 8.78 -37.62 -2.09
C GLN A 207 8.78 -36.82 -0.78
N ALA A 208 8.72 -37.53 0.35
CA ALA A 208 9.05 -36.94 1.65
C ALA A 208 10.58 -36.87 1.76
N VAL A 209 11.14 -35.66 1.66
CA VAL A 209 12.57 -35.42 1.86
C VAL A 209 12.78 -34.85 3.25
N SER A 210 13.60 -35.52 4.06
CA SER A 210 14.21 -34.97 5.28
C SER A 210 15.70 -34.75 5.00
N GLY A 211 16.11 -33.52 4.69
CA GLY A 211 17.52 -33.18 4.43
C GLY A 211 17.94 -33.25 2.96
N THR A 212 19.21 -33.60 2.70
CA THR A 212 19.92 -33.30 1.42
C THR A 212 20.12 -34.47 0.44
N THR A 213 19.47 -35.63 0.59
CA THR A 213 19.60 -36.75 -0.38
C THR A 213 18.24 -37.27 -0.88
N THR A 214 18.14 -37.48 -2.20
CA THR A 214 16.93 -37.97 -2.90
C THR A 214 16.89 -39.51 -2.99
N ASN A 215 15.83 -40.15 -2.48
CA ASN A 215 15.58 -41.59 -2.66
C ASN A 215 14.40 -41.87 -3.62
N ALA A 216 14.55 -42.90 -4.46
CA ALA A 216 13.50 -43.57 -5.24
C ALA A 216 13.05 -44.84 -4.52
N ILE A 217 11.75 -45.18 -4.56
CA ILE A 217 11.15 -46.27 -3.75
C ILE A 217 10.98 -47.54 -4.60
N SER A 218 11.72 -48.61 -4.28
CA SER A 218 11.60 -49.99 -4.78
C SER A 218 10.48 -50.76 -4.05
N ALA A 219 9.95 -51.86 -4.61
CA ALA A 219 8.96 -52.72 -3.93
C ALA A 219 9.54 -53.52 -2.74
N SER A 220 10.88 -53.59 -2.62
CA SER A 220 11.56 -53.95 -1.37
C SER A 220 11.38 -52.91 -0.27
N ASP A 221 10.96 -51.69 -0.62
CA ASP A 221 10.94 -50.53 0.27
C ASP A 221 9.52 -50.29 0.84
N ILE A 222 8.60 -51.23 0.64
CA ILE A 222 7.49 -51.48 1.58
C ILE A 222 7.91 -52.57 2.58
N GLN A 223 9.19 -52.56 2.97
CA GLN A 223 9.51 -52.93 4.34
C GLN A 223 9.19 -51.72 5.19
N SER A 224 8.20 -51.84 6.08
CA SER A 224 8.08 -50.93 7.22
C SER A 224 9.26 -51.21 8.16
N GLU A 225 10.47 -50.85 7.75
CA GLU A 225 11.61 -50.78 8.65
C GLU A 225 11.35 -49.63 9.63
N MET A 226 10.79 -49.96 10.79
CA MET A 226 10.87 -49.06 11.94
C MET A 226 12.32 -49.08 12.44
N THR A 227 13.16 -48.23 11.84
CA THR A 227 14.49 -47.95 12.39
C THR A 227 14.32 -47.20 13.70
N SER A 228 14.94 -47.73 14.76
CA SER A 228 14.97 -47.12 16.09
C SER A 228 15.66 -45.75 16.04
N VAL A 229 15.14 -44.79 16.81
CA VAL A 229 15.53 -43.37 16.85
C VAL A 229 16.94 -43.12 17.43
N ASN A 230 17.73 -44.17 17.68
CA ASN A 230 19.11 -44.05 18.18
C ASN A 230 20.03 -45.13 17.57
N GLY A 231 20.62 -44.83 16.41
CA GLY A 231 22.03 -45.12 16.12
C GLY A 231 22.52 -46.55 15.86
N THR A 232 21.72 -47.61 16.02
CA THR A 232 22.17 -48.99 15.73
C THR A 232 21.01 -49.85 15.24
N ASN A 233 21.09 -50.33 13.99
CA ASN A 233 19.95 -50.82 13.22
C ASN A 233 19.23 -51.99 13.89
N SER A 234 18.00 -51.76 14.35
CA SER A 234 17.07 -52.82 14.73
C SER A 234 15.98 -52.92 13.67
N ILE A 235 15.76 -54.11 13.14
CA ILE A 235 14.79 -54.42 12.10
C ILE A 235 13.57 -55.05 12.76
N SER A 236 12.41 -54.38 12.70
CA SER A 236 11.12 -54.99 13.07
C SER A 236 10.28 -55.16 11.82
N THR A 237 9.97 -56.40 11.45
CA THR A 237 9.24 -56.74 10.22
C THR A 237 8.02 -57.58 10.54
N ALA A 238 6.92 -57.26 9.86
CA ALA A 238 5.78 -58.16 9.71
C ALA A 238 5.85 -58.77 8.30
N ARG A 239 5.92 -60.09 8.20
CA ARG A 239 5.99 -60.78 6.91
C ARG A 239 5.13 -62.03 6.87
N THR A 240 4.53 -62.23 5.70
CA THR A 240 3.85 -63.48 5.35
C THR A 240 4.72 -64.21 4.35
N LEU A 241 5.09 -65.45 4.68
CA LEU A 241 5.87 -66.30 3.79
C LEU A 241 4.98 -66.95 2.73
N ASN A 242 5.56 -67.27 1.56
CA ASN A 242 4.85 -67.99 0.51
C ASN A 242 4.44 -69.42 0.92
N THR A 243 4.92 -69.92 2.06
CA THR A 243 4.50 -71.18 2.71
C THR A 243 3.24 -71.03 3.57
N GLY A 244 2.71 -69.80 3.74
CA GLY A 244 1.51 -69.50 4.54
C GLY A 244 1.79 -69.14 6.00
N GLU A 245 3.06 -69.14 6.43
CA GLU A 245 3.43 -68.73 7.79
C GLU A 245 3.36 -67.21 7.96
N PHE A 246 2.77 -66.76 9.08
CA PHE A 246 2.78 -65.36 9.49
C PHE A 246 3.79 -65.15 10.60
N ARG A 247 4.68 -64.17 10.41
CA ARG A 247 5.75 -63.86 11.36
C ARG A 247 5.82 -62.37 11.68
N LEU A 248 5.98 -62.08 12.96
CA LEU A 248 6.41 -60.80 13.48
C LEU A 248 7.80 -61.00 14.08
N GLU A 249 8.78 -60.38 13.46
CA GLU A 249 10.20 -60.58 13.74
C GLU A 249 10.80 -59.24 14.13
N SER A 250 11.46 -59.18 15.28
CA SER A 250 12.26 -58.01 15.70
C SER A 250 13.66 -58.47 16.00
N TYR A 251 14.65 -57.80 15.40
CA TYR A 251 16.05 -58.15 15.53
C TYR A 251 16.89 -56.89 15.72
N ASN A 252 17.70 -56.85 16.77
CA ASN A 252 18.71 -55.83 16.97
C ASN A 252 20.05 -56.33 16.41
N VAL A 253 20.55 -55.68 15.35
CA VAL A 253 21.78 -56.08 14.64
C VAL A 253 23.04 -55.79 15.45
N ALA A 254 23.01 -54.84 16.39
CA ALA A 254 24.19 -54.47 17.16
C ALA A 254 24.45 -55.39 18.35
N ASP A 255 23.38 -55.80 19.03
CA ASP A 255 23.47 -56.62 20.24
C ASP A 255 23.09 -58.10 20.00
N ASN A 256 22.79 -58.45 18.74
CA ASN A 256 22.46 -59.80 18.30
C ASN A 256 21.31 -60.46 19.08
N PHE A 257 20.30 -59.67 19.48
CA PHE A 257 19.08 -60.16 20.12
C PHE A 257 17.92 -60.24 19.11
N GLY A 258 17.28 -61.41 19.04
CA GLY A 258 16.16 -61.68 18.15
C GLY A 258 14.93 -62.12 18.92
N SER A 259 13.78 -61.52 18.62
CA SER A 259 12.46 -61.97 19.09
C SER A 259 11.59 -62.34 17.90
N THR A 260 10.91 -63.48 17.99
CA THR A 260 9.93 -63.89 16.99
C THR A 260 8.62 -64.30 17.65
N VAL A 261 7.53 -63.77 17.11
CA VAL A 261 6.19 -64.33 17.27
C VAL A 261 5.78 -64.91 15.92
N SER A 262 5.57 -66.22 15.87
CA SER A 262 5.21 -66.88 14.61
C SER A 262 4.04 -67.84 14.78
N LEU A 263 3.09 -67.75 13.85
CA LEU A 263 2.07 -68.76 13.62
C LEU A 263 2.60 -69.71 12.55
N GLN A 264 3.02 -70.89 12.99
CA GLN A 264 3.53 -71.96 12.14
C GLN A 264 2.47 -73.07 12.02
N ASN A 265 2.66 -73.98 11.07
CA ASN A 265 1.72 -75.08 10.84
C ASN A 265 1.58 -76.04 12.04
N ASP A 266 2.55 -76.07 12.96
CA ASP A 266 2.60 -76.96 14.13
C ASP A 266 2.30 -76.26 15.47
N GLY A 267 2.07 -74.94 15.48
CA GLY A 267 1.64 -74.20 16.67
C GLY A 267 2.06 -72.73 16.72
N LEU A 268 1.80 -72.09 17.88
CA LEU A 268 2.25 -70.73 18.19
C LEU A 268 3.61 -70.81 18.90
N ARG A 269 4.61 -70.15 18.32
CA ARG A 269 5.97 -70.09 18.87
C ARG A 269 6.34 -68.66 19.24
N LEU A 270 6.79 -68.50 20.47
CA LEU A 270 7.35 -67.28 21.03
C LEU A 270 8.80 -67.58 21.38
N ARG A 271 9.73 -66.96 20.68
CA ARG A 271 11.16 -67.23 20.87
C ARG A 271 11.93 -65.95 21.05
N HIS A 272 12.83 -65.97 22.03
CA HIS A 272 13.87 -64.97 22.23
C HIS A 272 15.23 -65.65 22.13
N THR A 273 16.13 -65.09 21.33
CA THR A 273 17.49 -65.62 21.14
C THR A 273 18.51 -64.51 21.27
N ASN A 274 19.70 -64.85 21.77
CA ASN A 274 20.89 -64.06 21.49
C ASN A 274 21.85 -64.88 20.63
N THR A 275 22.52 -64.25 19.67
CA THR A 275 23.32 -65.02 18.71
C THR A 275 24.78 -65.17 19.10
N ASN A 276 25.24 -64.51 20.18
CA ASN A 276 26.64 -64.49 20.63
C ASN A 276 27.64 -64.36 19.44
N GLY A 277 27.31 -63.52 18.46
CA GLY A 277 28.13 -63.29 17.26
C GLY A 277 27.88 -64.21 16.05
N ALA A 278 26.87 -65.09 16.07
CA ALA A 278 26.54 -65.94 14.92
C ALA A 278 25.83 -65.14 13.79
N ALA A 279 26.12 -65.49 12.54
CA ALA A 279 25.64 -64.79 11.32
C ALA A 279 24.18 -65.07 10.95
N ASP A 280 23.56 -66.10 11.55
CA ASP A 280 22.11 -66.34 11.44
C ASP A 280 21.39 -65.37 12.41
N PRO A 281 20.42 -64.56 11.96
CA PRO A 281 19.68 -63.65 12.83
C PRO A 281 18.86 -64.36 13.92
N PHE A 282 18.65 -65.68 13.85
CA PHE A 282 17.94 -66.41 14.89
C PHE A 282 18.48 -67.83 15.19
N PRO A 283 19.69 -67.96 15.75
CA PRO A 283 20.34 -69.23 16.00
C PRO A 283 19.72 -69.98 17.18
N LEU A 284 20.14 -71.23 17.37
CA LEU A 284 19.63 -72.13 18.41
C LEU A 284 20.44 -72.08 19.72
N ASN A 285 21.49 -71.26 19.81
CA ASN A 285 22.23 -71.01 21.05
C ASN A 285 21.59 -69.88 21.88
N ASN A 286 21.80 -69.94 23.19
CA ASN A 286 21.34 -68.97 24.18
C ASN A 286 19.90 -68.47 23.99
N SER A 287 18.98 -69.43 23.87
CA SER A 287 17.60 -69.17 23.53
C SER A 287 16.67 -69.52 24.68
N SER A 288 15.64 -68.69 24.87
CA SER A 288 14.45 -69.04 25.62
C SER A 288 13.27 -69.16 24.66
N GLU A 289 12.61 -70.31 24.68
CA GLU A 289 11.45 -70.56 23.82
C GLU A 289 10.26 -71.02 24.65
N ILE A 290 9.11 -70.41 24.37
CA ILE A 290 7.80 -70.95 24.73
C ILE A 290 7.16 -71.46 23.46
N PHE A 291 6.87 -72.75 23.45
CA PHE A 291 6.21 -73.38 22.31
C PHE A 291 4.92 -74.05 22.74
N VAL A 292 3.80 -73.56 22.19
CA VAL A 292 2.48 -74.11 22.42
C VAL A 292 2.12 -75.02 21.26
N GLN A 293 2.22 -76.32 21.52
CA GLN A 293 1.90 -77.35 20.54
C GLN A 293 0.56 -78.01 20.85
N LYS A 294 -0.28 -78.15 19.82
CA LYS A 294 -1.60 -78.78 19.96
C LYS A 294 -1.53 -80.22 20.49
N ALA A 295 -0.47 -80.96 20.15
CA ALA A 295 -0.32 -82.37 20.52
C ALA A 295 0.44 -82.61 21.85
N ASN A 296 1.39 -81.73 22.21
CA ASN A 296 2.36 -82.00 23.29
C ASN A 296 2.28 -81.04 24.48
N GLY A 297 1.47 -79.98 24.39
CA GLY A 297 1.29 -79.00 25.46
C GLY A 297 2.24 -77.82 25.35
N VAL A 298 2.68 -77.31 26.50
CA VAL A 298 3.54 -76.11 26.55
C VAL A 298 4.95 -76.53 26.93
N ARG A 299 5.90 -76.22 26.06
CA ARG A 299 7.32 -76.36 26.35
C ARG A 299 7.90 -75.01 26.73
N PHE A 300 8.66 -75.00 27.82
CA PHE A 300 9.68 -73.99 28.09
C PHE A 300 11.05 -74.63 27.85
N ASN A 301 11.81 -74.09 26.91
CA ASN A 301 13.13 -74.59 26.59
C ASN A 301 14.17 -73.48 26.75
N PHE A 302 15.21 -73.78 27.52
CA PHE A 302 16.32 -72.90 27.82
C PHE A 302 17.61 -73.57 27.34
N ARG A 303 18.35 -72.85 26.50
CA ARG A 303 19.67 -73.25 26.02
C ARG A 303 20.68 -72.20 26.48
N ASP A 304 21.88 -72.63 26.82
CA ASP A 304 22.99 -71.72 27.11
C ASP A 304 23.71 -71.25 25.85
N ALA A 305 24.74 -70.43 26.05
CA ALA A 305 25.63 -69.90 25.02
C ALA A 305 26.26 -70.96 24.09
N ALA A 306 26.41 -72.21 24.55
CA ALA A 306 26.98 -73.31 23.77
C ALA A 306 25.91 -74.13 23.01
N ALA A 307 24.66 -73.65 22.98
CA ALA A 307 23.46 -74.36 22.49
C ALA A 307 23.11 -75.62 23.30
N VAL A 308 23.76 -75.83 24.46
CA VAL A 308 23.46 -76.96 25.33
C VAL A 308 22.16 -76.66 26.07
N GLN A 309 21.27 -77.65 26.11
CA GLN A 309 20.00 -77.52 26.80
C GLN A 309 20.24 -77.54 28.31
N THR A 310 20.12 -76.38 28.95
CA THR A 310 20.31 -76.23 30.39
C THR A 310 19.03 -76.44 31.18
N GLY A 311 17.87 -76.33 30.53
CA GLY A 311 16.59 -76.71 31.10
C GLY A 311 15.52 -76.87 30.03
N GLU A 312 14.78 -77.97 30.09
CA GLU A 312 13.57 -78.16 29.29
C GLU A 312 12.46 -78.66 30.20
N TYR A 313 11.38 -77.90 30.20
CA TYR A 313 10.21 -78.14 31.03
C TYR A 313 9.01 -78.28 30.12
N TRP A 314 8.48 -79.49 30.08
CA TRP A 314 7.24 -79.79 29.39
C TRP A 314 6.11 -79.81 30.39
N PHE A 315 5.14 -78.92 30.21
CA PHE A 315 3.87 -78.98 30.89
C PHE A 315 2.89 -79.78 30.05
N PRO A 316 2.31 -80.86 30.60
CA PRO A 316 1.40 -81.72 29.86
C PRO A 316 0.08 -80.98 29.57
N THR A 317 -0.65 -81.44 28.56
CA THR A 317 -2.04 -80.99 28.30
C THR A 317 -3.05 -81.61 29.27
N THR A 318 -2.60 -82.47 30.20
CA THR A 318 -3.44 -83.21 31.15
C THR A 318 -3.35 -82.65 32.57
N SER A 319 -4.47 -82.69 33.31
CA SER A 319 -4.54 -82.31 34.73
C SER A 319 -4.17 -83.49 35.65
N GLY A 320 -3.50 -83.21 36.78
CA GLY A 320 -3.19 -84.21 37.82
C GLY A 320 -4.43 -84.65 38.61
N THR A 321 -4.37 -85.82 39.25
CA THR A 321 -5.44 -86.28 40.15
C THR A 321 -5.21 -85.83 41.59
N ASN A 322 -6.24 -85.93 42.44
CA ASN A 322 -6.17 -85.49 43.83
C ASN A 322 -5.04 -86.21 44.59
N GLY A 323 -4.16 -85.43 45.24
CA GLY A 323 -3.01 -85.92 46.01
C GLY A 323 -1.68 -86.00 45.26
N GLN A 324 -1.66 -85.72 43.95
CA GLN A 324 -0.39 -85.57 43.22
C GLN A 324 0.08 -84.11 43.24
N VAL A 325 1.38 -83.90 43.43
CA VAL A 325 2.08 -82.64 43.24
C VAL A 325 2.89 -82.68 41.96
N MET A 326 3.17 -81.53 41.36
CA MET A 326 3.99 -81.48 40.16
C MET A 326 5.45 -81.73 40.52
N THR A 327 6.06 -82.68 39.85
CA THR A 327 7.45 -83.09 40.08
C THR A 327 8.20 -83.19 38.77
N GLN A 328 9.52 -83.04 38.85
CA GLN A 328 10.41 -83.14 37.71
C GLN A 328 10.91 -84.57 37.55
N THR A 329 10.70 -85.17 36.37
CA THR A 329 11.44 -86.39 36.03
C THR A 329 12.91 -86.07 35.85
N ALA A 330 13.79 -87.06 35.95
CA ALA A 330 15.23 -86.88 35.69
C ALA A 330 15.55 -86.32 34.29
N THR A 331 14.59 -86.36 33.36
CA THR A 331 14.68 -85.81 32.00
C THR A 331 14.09 -84.40 31.84
N GLY A 332 13.72 -83.73 32.93
CA GLY A 332 13.22 -82.34 32.93
C GLY A 332 11.71 -82.18 32.70
N LYS A 333 11.01 -83.23 32.28
CA LYS A 333 9.56 -83.20 32.05
C LYS A 333 8.82 -83.05 33.38
N MET A 334 7.90 -82.08 33.44
CA MET A 334 7.01 -81.93 34.59
C MET A 334 5.92 -83.00 34.50
N VAL A 335 5.78 -83.80 35.55
CA VAL A 335 4.76 -84.83 35.68
C VAL A 335 4.14 -84.78 37.08
N TRP A 336 2.88 -85.19 37.20
CA TRP A 336 2.20 -85.29 38.49
C TRP A 336 2.67 -86.55 39.27
N SER A 337 3.20 -86.39 40.50
CA SER A 337 3.67 -87.50 41.39
C SER A 337 3.47 -87.22 42.91
N ASN A 338 3.89 -88.11 43.84
CA ASN A 338 3.52 -88.08 45.28
C ASN A 338 4.73 -87.73 46.19
N PRO A 339 4.63 -86.80 47.18
CA PRO A 339 5.79 -86.17 47.86
C PRO A 339 6.43 -86.88 49.08
N SER A 340 6.16 -88.16 49.37
CA SER A 340 6.56 -88.83 50.62
C SER A 340 8.06 -89.17 50.82
N THR A 341 9.01 -88.56 50.09
CA THR A 341 10.42 -89.00 50.01
C THR A 341 11.50 -87.92 50.22
N LEU A 342 11.21 -86.77 50.87
CA LEU A 342 12.06 -85.57 50.75
C LEU A 342 12.99 -85.11 51.92
N PHE A 343 13.02 -85.66 53.16
CA PHE A 343 14.03 -85.25 54.19
C PHE A 343 14.43 -86.36 55.20
N SER A 344 15.69 -86.38 55.70
CA SER A 344 16.27 -87.32 56.69
C SER A 344 17.15 -86.62 57.76
N GLU A 345 16.95 -86.92 59.05
CA GLU A 345 17.85 -86.61 60.20
C GLU A 345 19.08 -87.55 60.23
N VAL A 346 20.17 -87.19 60.93
CA VAL A 346 21.47 -87.91 60.89
C VAL A 346 21.80 -88.77 62.12
N ASP A 347 21.48 -88.41 63.37
CA ASP A 347 21.89 -89.25 64.53
C ASP A 347 20.92 -89.35 65.74
N GLY A 348 19.71 -88.78 65.66
CA GLY A 348 18.62 -89.03 66.61
C GLY A 348 18.75 -88.33 67.99
N VAL A 349 19.69 -87.40 68.16
CA VAL A 349 19.82 -86.61 69.40
C VAL A 349 19.63 -85.12 69.11
N ILE A 350 18.48 -84.58 69.50
CA ILE A 350 18.15 -83.17 69.27
C ILE A 350 19.10 -82.24 70.06
N GLY A 351 19.85 -81.38 69.35
CA GLY A 351 20.50 -80.18 69.89
C GLY A 351 21.96 -80.35 70.32
N ASN A 352 22.63 -81.44 69.93
CA ASN A 352 24.04 -81.67 70.23
C ASN A 352 25.00 -81.01 69.20
N GLU A 353 24.47 -80.48 68.10
CA GLU A 353 25.22 -80.01 66.93
C GLU A 353 25.71 -78.55 67.04
N VAL A 354 25.48 -77.89 68.18
CA VAL A 354 25.83 -76.46 68.40
C VAL A 354 27.02 -76.33 69.37
N THR A 355 28.25 -76.51 68.87
CA THR A 355 29.48 -76.41 69.68
C THR A 355 30.00 -74.98 69.86
N ASP A 356 30.03 -74.18 68.79
CA ASP A 356 30.72 -72.88 68.78
C ASP A 356 29.92 -71.75 69.46
N ALA A 357 28.62 -71.95 69.71
CA ALA A 357 27.78 -70.94 70.37
C ALA A 357 27.92 -70.94 71.90
N THR A 358 28.61 -71.93 72.48
CA THR A 358 28.70 -72.12 73.94
C THR A 358 30.03 -71.66 74.55
N LEU A 359 31.11 -71.66 73.76
CA LEU A 359 32.42 -71.18 74.16
C LEU A 359 32.60 -69.74 73.65
N ASN A 360 32.41 -68.75 74.53
CA ASN A 360 32.45 -67.31 74.20
C ASN A 360 31.31 -66.79 73.29
N GLY A 361 30.24 -67.58 73.09
CA GLY A 361 29.17 -67.35 72.11
C GLY A 361 27.84 -66.79 72.64
N GLY A 362 27.72 -66.52 73.95
CA GLY A 362 26.50 -65.94 74.56
C GLY A 362 25.37 -66.94 74.87
N LEU A 363 25.48 -68.21 74.45
CA LEU A 363 24.65 -69.31 74.93
C LEU A 363 25.40 -70.13 75.98
N THR A 364 24.65 -70.61 76.97
CA THR A 364 25.13 -71.51 78.02
C THR A 364 24.44 -72.85 77.84
N ARG A 365 25.20 -73.91 77.60
CA ARG A 365 24.65 -75.27 77.54
C ARG A 365 24.52 -75.85 78.94
N THR A 366 23.35 -76.37 79.26
CA THR A 366 23.01 -76.99 80.55
C THR A 366 22.39 -78.37 80.32
N GLY A 367 22.45 -79.24 81.33
CA GLY A 367 22.02 -80.63 81.21
C GLY A 367 23.16 -81.60 80.86
N ALA A 368 22.94 -82.89 81.11
CA ALA A 368 23.95 -83.93 80.97
C ALA A 368 23.89 -84.72 79.64
N GLY A 369 22.97 -84.34 78.73
CA GLY A 369 22.80 -85.01 77.44
C GLY A 369 22.13 -86.38 77.52
N THR A 370 21.38 -86.65 78.60
CA THR A 370 20.64 -87.90 78.81
C THR A 370 19.15 -87.66 78.66
N THR A 371 18.33 -88.70 78.43
CA THR A 371 16.87 -88.55 78.30
C THR A 371 16.22 -87.90 79.53
N ALA A 372 16.78 -88.09 80.73
CA ALA A 372 16.31 -87.47 81.97
C ALA A 372 16.83 -86.03 82.19
N SER A 373 17.87 -85.63 81.47
CA SER A 373 18.47 -84.29 81.51
C SER A 373 19.02 -83.95 80.11
N PRO A 374 18.13 -83.68 79.14
CA PRO A 374 18.53 -83.38 77.78
C PRO A 374 19.40 -82.12 77.77
N TYR A 375 20.28 -82.00 76.78
CA TYR A 375 20.99 -80.73 76.59
C TYR A 375 19.97 -79.64 76.31
N THR A 376 19.97 -78.61 77.15
CA THR A 376 19.19 -77.40 76.95
C THR A 376 20.14 -76.23 76.75
N LEU A 377 19.80 -75.35 75.81
CA LEU A 377 20.54 -74.12 75.56
C LEU A 377 19.83 -72.97 76.26
N GLY A 378 20.52 -72.28 77.16
CA GLY A 378 20.10 -71.04 77.79
C GLY A 378 20.94 -69.85 77.33
N LEU A 379 20.51 -68.62 77.61
CA LEU A 379 21.31 -67.41 77.37
C LEU A 379 22.17 -67.10 78.60
N THR A 380 23.36 -66.49 78.41
CA THR A 380 24.14 -65.96 79.54
C THR A 380 23.33 -64.87 80.28
N PRO A 381 23.08 -64.99 81.60
CA PRO A 381 22.21 -64.04 82.33
C PRO A 381 22.82 -62.63 82.42
N GLY A 382 22.00 -61.59 82.23
CA GLY A 382 22.37 -60.21 82.53
C GLY A 382 22.28 -59.87 84.03
N THR A 383 22.97 -58.82 84.47
CA THR A 383 22.96 -58.36 85.88
C THR A 383 21.74 -57.50 86.24
N VAL A 384 21.03 -56.96 85.25
CA VAL A 384 19.77 -56.22 85.39
C VAL A 384 18.84 -56.50 84.21
N ALA A 385 17.53 -56.33 84.41
CA ALA A 385 16.54 -56.46 83.35
C ALA A 385 16.77 -55.39 82.26
N GLY A 386 16.87 -55.81 81.00
CA GLY A 386 17.07 -54.92 79.83
C GLY A 386 18.49 -54.89 79.26
N ASN A 387 19.45 -55.62 79.83
CA ASN A 387 20.76 -55.80 79.20
C ASN A 387 20.65 -56.57 77.88
N ILE A 388 21.47 -56.18 76.89
CA ILE A 388 21.53 -56.82 75.57
C ILE A 388 22.90 -57.48 75.42
N MET A 389 22.96 -58.64 74.76
CA MET A 389 24.23 -59.29 74.44
C MET A 389 24.94 -58.50 73.34
N THR A 390 26.15 -58.02 73.63
CA THR A 390 26.97 -57.26 72.69
C THR A 390 28.30 -57.99 72.47
N TRP A 391 28.72 -58.07 71.20
CA TRP A 391 30.03 -58.61 70.84
C TRP A 391 31.09 -57.52 71.02
N ASN A 392 32.05 -57.74 71.90
CA ASN A 392 33.10 -56.75 72.19
C ASN A 392 34.38 -56.92 71.34
N GLY A 393 34.33 -57.75 70.30
CA GLY A 393 35.48 -58.11 69.47
C GLY A 393 36.15 -59.43 69.83
N THR A 394 35.94 -59.96 71.04
CA THR A 394 36.52 -61.24 71.51
C THR A 394 35.55 -62.17 72.25
N ALA A 395 34.48 -61.65 72.86
CA ALA A 395 33.44 -62.42 73.55
C ALA A 395 32.07 -61.72 73.50
N TRP A 396 30.99 -62.51 73.55
CA TRP A 396 29.63 -62.00 73.75
C TRP A 396 29.38 -61.73 75.24
N ASN A 397 29.10 -60.48 75.62
CA ASN A 397 28.84 -60.07 77.01
C ASN A 397 27.53 -59.27 77.15
N PRO A 398 26.77 -59.43 78.25
CA PRO A 398 25.63 -58.59 78.54
C PRO A 398 26.11 -57.19 78.92
N ALA A 399 25.73 -56.18 78.11
CA ALA A 399 26.06 -54.79 78.35
C ALA A 399 24.77 -53.95 78.48
N ALA A 400 24.88 -52.82 79.18
CA ALA A 400 23.85 -51.79 79.12
C ALA A 400 23.76 -51.25 77.68
N PRO A 401 22.56 -50.92 77.17
CA PRO A 401 22.43 -50.32 75.86
C PRO A 401 23.29 -49.05 75.75
N VAL A 402 24.03 -48.90 74.65
CA VAL A 402 24.82 -47.69 74.37
C VAL A 402 23.84 -46.56 74.08
N ASN A 403 23.54 -45.77 75.11
CA ASN A 403 22.70 -44.58 74.99
C ASN A 403 23.60 -43.36 74.79
N ILE A 404 23.21 -42.48 73.86
CA ILE A 404 23.87 -41.19 73.65
C ILE A 404 23.66 -40.29 74.88
N TYR A 405 22.57 -40.51 75.63
CA TYR A 405 22.24 -39.84 76.90
C TYR A 405 22.40 -40.75 78.11
N ASN A 406 22.55 -40.15 79.30
CA ASN A 406 22.24 -40.85 80.55
C ASN A 406 20.74 -41.20 80.60
N ALA A 407 20.33 -42.12 81.48
CA ALA A 407 18.91 -42.49 81.65
C ALA A 407 17.98 -41.31 81.99
N ASN A 408 18.53 -40.21 82.51
CA ASN A 408 17.81 -38.96 82.81
C ASN A 408 17.88 -37.90 81.69
N GLY A 409 18.39 -38.24 80.50
CA GLY A 409 18.52 -37.33 79.36
C GLY A 409 19.68 -36.32 79.43
N THR A 410 20.56 -36.41 80.43
CA THR A 410 21.70 -35.47 80.60
C THR A 410 22.99 -35.95 79.92
N LEU A 411 23.89 -34.99 79.65
CA LEU A 411 25.28 -35.22 79.21
C LEU A 411 26.25 -34.57 80.21
N THR A 412 27.32 -35.26 80.62
CA THR A 412 28.34 -34.71 81.53
C THR A 412 29.49 -34.02 80.79
N SER A 413 29.59 -34.20 79.48
CA SER A 413 30.55 -33.55 78.57
C SER A 413 30.11 -33.78 77.12
N ASN A 414 30.65 -32.99 76.18
CA ASN A 414 30.40 -33.18 74.75
C ASN A 414 30.74 -34.62 74.33
N ARG A 415 29.93 -35.19 73.43
CA ARG A 415 30.18 -36.49 72.80
C ARG A 415 30.38 -36.26 71.30
N VAL A 416 31.48 -36.78 70.76
CA VAL A 416 31.76 -36.74 69.31
C VAL A 416 31.39 -38.10 68.74
N VAL A 417 30.39 -38.14 67.86
CA VAL A 417 30.01 -39.37 67.13
C VAL A 417 30.86 -39.45 65.86
N THR A 418 31.76 -40.44 65.79
CA THR A 418 32.55 -40.69 64.58
C THR A 418 31.77 -41.59 63.64
N MET A 419 31.34 -41.06 62.49
CA MET A 419 30.43 -41.76 61.57
C MET A 419 31.10 -42.86 60.72
N GLY A 420 32.43 -42.86 60.59
CA GLY A 420 33.19 -43.95 59.95
C GLY A 420 32.77 -44.27 58.50
N GLY A 421 32.25 -43.29 57.76
CA GLY A 421 31.72 -43.48 56.41
C GLY A 421 30.29 -44.05 56.34
N ARG A 422 29.60 -44.20 57.47
CA ARG A 422 28.20 -44.63 57.57
C ARG A 422 27.28 -43.44 57.87
N GLY A 423 26.03 -43.50 57.43
CA GLY A 423 25.03 -42.50 57.79
C GLY A 423 24.51 -42.66 59.23
N LEU A 424 23.98 -41.59 59.82
CA LEU A 424 23.22 -41.62 61.07
C LEU A 424 21.77 -41.28 60.74
N THR A 425 20.87 -42.25 60.83
CA THR A 425 19.46 -42.10 60.48
C THR A 425 18.58 -42.10 61.73
N PHE A 426 17.71 -41.10 61.83
CA PHE A 426 16.58 -41.02 62.74
C PHE A 426 15.33 -41.40 61.95
N ALA A 427 14.93 -42.66 62.04
CA ALA A 427 13.78 -43.20 61.32
C ALA A 427 12.48 -42.94 62.11
N ALA A 428 11.48 -42.38 61.43
CA ALA A 428 10.10 -42.30 61.89
C ALA A 428 9.17 -42.87 60.80
N PRO A 429 7.95 -43.32 61.13
CA PRO A 429 7.03 -43.88 60.12
C PRO A 429 6.77 -42.94 58.94
N GLU A 430 6.71 -41.64 59.20
CA GLU A 430 6.36 -40.60 58.23
C GLU A 430 7.57 -40.00 57.50
N ARG A 431 8.77 -40.05 58.12
CA ARG A 431 9.99 -39.39 57.61
C ARG A 431 11.26 -39.99 58.19
N GLU A 432 12.34 -39.89 57.43
CA GLU A 432 13.68 -40.20 57.86
C GLU A 432 14.53 -38.93 57.85
N ILE A 433 15.14 -38.59 58.98
CA ILE A 433 16.15 -37.53 59.06
C ILE A 433 17.50 -38.23 59.11
N TYR A 434 18.42 -37.95 58.19
CA TYR A 434 19.72 -38.60 58.18
C TYR A 434 20.87 -37.62 57.99
N PHE A 435 21.99 -37.92 58.63
CA PHE A 435 23.29 -37.33 58.34
C PHE A 435 24.02 -38.30 57.42
N ASP A 436 24.33 -37.88 56.19
CA ASP A 436 25.01 -38.74 55.22
C ASP A 436 26.53 -38.83 55.50
N PRO A 437 27.28 -39.75 54.87
CA PRO A 437 28.73 -39.87 55.04
C PRO A 437 29.54 -38.62 54.63
N ASN A 438 28.96 -37.71 53.85
CA ASN A 438 29.58 -36.44 53.43
C ASN A 438 29.22 -35.27 54.37
N GLY A 439 28.49 -35.53 55.46
CA GLY A 439 28.07 -34.53 56.44
C GLY A 439 26.86 -33.69 56.03
N ARG A 440 26.10 -34.11 55.01
CA ARG A 440 24.84 -33.45 54.63
C ARG A 440 23.70 -33.91 55.54
N ILE A 441 22.77 -33.01 55.81
CA ILE A 441 21.51 -33.32 56.49
C ILE A 441 20.43 -33.53 55.43
N GLY A 442 19.87 -34.73 55.37
CA GLY A 442 18.74 -35.09 54.52
C GLY A 442 17.48 -35.32 55.34
N VAL A 443 16.33 -34.93 54.78
CA VAL A 443 15.00 -35.32 55.27
C VAL A 443 14.27 -35.96 54.11
N GLU A 444 13.86 -37.21 54.27
CA GLU A 444 13.11 -37.97 53.27
C GLU A 444 11.75 -38.32 53.84
N ALA A 445 10.69 -37.87 53.17
CA ALA A 445 9.32 -38.14 53.58
C ALA A 445 8.80 -39.43 52.94
N ASN A 446 8.12 -40.26 53.73
CA ASN A 446 7.55 -41.52 53.26
C ASN A 446 6.13 -41.29 52.71
N GLY A 447 5.84 -41.79 51.52
CA GLY A 447 4.50 -41.79 50.94
C GLY A 447 3.99 -40.41 50.56
N THR A 448 2.93 -39.95 51.23
CA THR A 448 2.24 -38.67 50.95
C THR A 448 2.55 -37.56 51.96
N ASN A 449 3.63 -37.71 52.72
CA ASN A 449 4.07 -36.72 53.72
C ASN A 449 5.03 -35.69 53.09
N ASP A 450 5.13 -34.50 53.68
CA ASP A 450 6.09 -33.48 53.31
C ASP A 450 7.46 -33.72 53.96
N ALA A 451 8.53 -33.33 53.26
CA ALA A 451 9.88 -33.30 53.83
C ALA A 451 10.20 -31.86 54.23
N ASP A 452 10.34 -31.61 55.53
CA ASP A 452 10.58 -30.28 56.10
C ASP A 452 11.84 -30.22 56.97
N ILE A 453 12.59 -29.12 56.84
CA ILE A 453 13.60 -28.71 57.82
C ILE A 453 13.25 -27.29 58.26
N TYR A 454 13.21 -27.05 59.57
CA TYR A 454 12.89 -25.74 60.10
C TYR A 454 13.78 -25.31 61.25
N VAL A 455 13.89 -23.99 61.41
CA VAL A 455 14.48 -23.36 62.59
C VAL A 455 13.40 -22.51 63.24
N THR A 456 13.21 -22.67 64.55
CA THR A 456 12.22 -21.92 65.31
C THR A 456 12.86 -21.18 66.48
N SER A 457 12.40 -19.96 66.73
CA SER A 457 12.71 -19.20 67.95
C SER A 457 11.42 -18.85 68.68
N GLY A 458 11.29 -19.24 69.95
CA GLY A 458 10.11 -19.00 70.78
C GLY A 458 9.09 -20.14 70.79
N SER A 459 8.00 -19.95 71.54
CA SER A 459 6.89 -20.91 71.66
C SER A 459 5.56 -20.15 71.83
N GLY A 460 4.44 -20.69 71.32
CA GLY A 460 3.13 -20.04 71.45
C GLY A 460 2.98 -18.82 70.53
N ALA A 461 2.30 -17.75 70.96
CA ALA A 461 1.94 -16.62 70.09
C ALA A 461 3.12 -15.76 69.58
N THR A 462 4.37 -16.06 69.94
CA THR A 462 5.56 -15.29 69.56
C THR A 462 6.59 -16.13 68.80
N TYR A 463 6.26 -17.36 68.40
CA TYR A 463 7.21 -18.17 67.64
C TYR A 463 7.47 -17.53 66.27
N ASN A 464 8.72 -17.65 65.82
CA ASN A 464 9.14 -17.36 64.45
C ASN A 464 9.78 -18.62 63.91
N ARG A 465 9.28 -19.13 62.80
CA ARG A 465 9.77 -20.36 62.19
C ARG A 465 10.16 -20.08 60.75
N PHE A 466 11.34 -20.53 60.36
CA PHE A 466 11.82 -20.52 58.97
C PHE A 466 11.88 -21.96 58.46
N ASP A 467 11.21 -22.23 57.36
CA ASP A 467 10.91 -23.55 56.81
C ASP A 467 11.51 -23.71 55.40
N ILE A 468 12.18 -24.84 55.17
CA ILE A 468 12.57 -25.34 53.83
C ILE A 468 11.78 -26.63 53.63
N GLN A 469 10.85 -26.65 52.68
CA GLN A 469 9.87 -27.74 52.54
C GLN A 469 9.77 -28.26 51.12
N SER A 470 9.61 -29.58 50.99
CA SER A 470 9.26 -30.28 49.76
C SER A 470 7.94 -31.02 49.95
N PHE A 471 6.95 -30.70 49.11
CA PHE A 471 5.63 -31.33 49.13
C PHE A 471 5.54 -32.48 48.12
N PRO A 472 4.75 -33.53 48.40
CA PRO A 472 4.46 -34.61 47.43
C PRO A 472 3.85 -34.14 46.11
N SER A 473 3.22 -32.96 46.10
CA SER A 473 2.68 -32.30 44.90
C SER A 473 3.77 -31.74 43.95
N GLY A 474 5.04 -31.79 44.37
CA GLY A 474 6.19 -31.29 43.61
C GLY A 474 6.54 -29.82 43.92
N SER A 475 5.86 -29.18 44.86
CA SER A 475 6.19 -27.80 45.27
C SER A 475 7.36 -27.79 46.26
N LEU A 476 8.30 -26.86 46.06
CA LEU A 476 9.40 -26.58 46.98
C LEU A 476 9.23 -25.16 47.52
N ASN A 477 9.18 -25.01 48.84
CA ASN A 477 8.90 -23.74 49.48
C ASN A 477 10.03 -23.31 50.42
N LEU A 478 10.23 -21.99 50.47
CA LEU A 478 11.06 -21.30 51.46
C LEU A 478 10.18 -20.27 52.17
N THR A 479 9.79 -20.54 53.41
CA THR A 479 8.73 -19.77 54.10
C THR A 479 9.17 -19.33 55.49
N ALA A 480 8.64 -18.19 55.95
CA ALA A 480 8.64 -17.83 57.37
C ALA A 480 7.20 -17.80 57.89
N THR A 481 6.98 -18.37 59.06
CA THR A 481 5.68 -18.48 59.72
C THR A 481 5.75 -18.04 61.17
N GLY A 482 4.62 -17.61 61.73
CA GLY A 482 4.51 -17.15 63.11
C GLY A 482 4.25 -15.65 63.26
N ALA A 483 3.68 -15.24 64.39
CA ALA A 483 3.14 -13.88 64.56
C ALA A 483 4.21 -12.78 64.74
N GLY A 484 5.48 -13.15 64.95
CA GLY A 484 6.59 -12.20 65.02
C GLY A 484 7.49 -12.20 63.77
N ALA A 485 7.14 -12.96 62.73
CA ALA A 485 7.93 -13.03 61.51
C ALA A 485 7.70 -11.77 60.65
N ASP A 486 8.74 -10.95 60.49
CA ASP A 486 8.68 -9.67 59.77
C ASP A 486 9.15 -9.79 58.31
N GLN A 487 10.25 -10.52 58.05
CA GLN A 487 10.81 -10.69 56.71
C GLN A 487 11.59 -12.01 56.54
N VAL A 488 11.62 -12.53 55.30
CA VAL A 488 12.61 -13.51 54.83
C VAL A 488 13.66 -12.77 54.00
N ARG A 489 14.89 -12.71 54.48
CA ARG A 489 15.98 -12.01 53.77
C ARG A 489 16.78 -12.99 52.90
N LEU A 490 16.80 -12.77 51.59
CA LEU A 490 17.66 -13.46 50.63
C LEU A 490 18.65 -12.46 50.03
N GLY A 491 19.95 -12.71 50.17
CA GLY A 491 20.95 -11.82 49.57
C GLY A 491 22.39 -12.07 50.03
N SER A 492 23.31 -11.35 49.40
CA SER A 492 24.72 -11.26 49.79
C SER A 492 24.93 -10.19 50.87
N SER A 493 25.92 -10.38 51.74
CA SER A 493 26.30 -9.39 52.76
C SER A 493 27.77 -9.53 53.12
N PHE A 494 28.42 -8.43 53.53
CA PHE A 494 29.83 -8.39 53.93
C PHE A 494 30.81 -8.97 52.87
N THR A 495 30.57 -8.72 51.58
CA THR A 495 31.43 -9.17 50.48
C THR A 495 32.38 -8.07 50.00
N THR A 496 33.61 -8.43 49.60
CA THR A 496 34.59 -7.47 49.02
C THR A 496 34.24 -7.11 47.58
N ASN A 497 33.76 -8.10 46.81
CA ASN A 497 33.28 -7.91 45.44
C ASN A 497 31.74 -7.84 45.42
N PRO A 498 31.11 -7.13 44.47
CA PRO A 498 29.66 -7.19 44.27
C PRO A 498 29.21 -8.62 43.96
N VAL A 499 28.25 -9.13 44.72
CA VAL A 499 27.66 -10.46 44.51
C VAL A 499 26.17 -10.28 44.18
N PRO A 500 25.75 -10.45 42.91
CA PRO A 500 24.35 -10.30 42.51
C PRO A 500 23.49 -11.45 43.06
N LEU A 501 22.20 -11.19 43.25
CA LEU A 501 21.19 -12.22 43.47
C LEU A 501 20.63 -12.67 42.12
N LEU A 502 20.71 -13.97 41.81
CA LEU A 502 20.32 -14.54 40.52
C LEU A 502 19.08 -15.44 40.66
N PHE A 503 18.13 -15.29 39.74
CA PHE A 503 16.97 -16.15 39.61
C PHE A 503 17.07 -16.91 38.29
N SER A 504 17.28 -18.22 38.38
CA SER A 504 17.45 -19.10 37.21
C SER A 504 16.32 -20.11 37.12
N THR A 505 15.84 -20.39 35.91
CA THR A 505 14.84 -21.43 35.68
C THR A 505 15.20 -22.30 34.48
N SER A 506 14.88 -23.58 34.58
CA SER A 506 14.96 -24.54 33.47
C SER A 506 13.66 -24.50 32.66
N ALA A 507 13.75 -24.75 31.36
CA ALA A 507 12.56 -24.93 30.52
C ALA A 507 11.92 -26.33 30.69
N GLY A 508 12.52 -27.20 31.52
CA GLY A 508 12.16 -28.61 31.63
C GLY A 508 12.98 -29.49 30.67
N GLY A 509 12.67 -30.78 30.61
CA GLY A 509 13.34 -31.72 29.71
C GLY A 509 14.82 -31.98 30.02
N ASN A 510 15.21 -31.91 31.30
CA ASN A 510 16.60 -32.08 31.76
C ASN A 510 17.59 -31.00 31.24
N THR A 511 17.08 -29.82 30.87
CA THR A 511 17.92 -28.68 30.47
C THR A 511 18.46 -27.93 31.69
N PRO A 512 19.74 -27.51 31.72
CA PRO A 512 20.26 -26.65 32.78
C PRO A 512 19.43 -25.38 32.93
N GLY A 513 19.26 -24.91 34.17
CA GLY A 513 18.64 -23.62 34.42
C GLY A 513 19.45 -22.48 33.81
N VAL A 514 18.77 -21.51 33.22
CA VAL A 514 19.39 -20.27 32.73
C VAL A 514 18.89 -19.09 33.56
N GLU A 515 19.74 -18.08 33.72
CA GLU A 515 19.37 -16.85 34.42
C GLU A 515 18.20 -16.15 33.69
N ARG A 516 17.15 -15.78 34.43
CA ARG A 516 15.99 -15.06 33.90
C ARG A 516 15.85 -13.67 34.48
N MET A 517 16.29 -13.50 35.72
CA MET A 517 16.26 -12.22 36.41
C MET A 517 17.46 -12.13 37.35
N ARG A 518 18.00 -10.91 37.51
CA ARG A 518 19.00 -10.61 38.53
C ARG A 518 18.74 -9.31 39.25
N VAL A 519 19.30 -9.20 40.45
CA VAL A 519 19.51 -7.93 41.15
C VAL A 519 21.01 -7.76 41.35
N THR A 520 21.58 -6.71 40.75
CA THR A 520 23.02 -6.42 40.87
C THR A 520 23.37 -5.88 42.26
N GLY A 521 24.66 -5.89 42.62
CA GLY A 521 25.13 -5.27 43.86
C GLY A 521 24.93 -3.74 43.93
N THR A 522 24.65 -3.08 42.80
CA THR A 522 24.29 -1.66 42.71
C THR A 522 22.77 -1.40 42.72
N GLY A 523 21.97 -2.47 42.83
CA GLY A 523 20.51 -2.43 42.89
C GLY A 523 19.82 -2.23 41.54
N ASN A 524 20.47 -2.60 40.42
CA ASN A 524 19.80 -2.68 39.12
C ASN A 524 19.13 -4.05 38.97
N ILE A 525 17.92 -4.06 38.44
CA ILE A 525 17.14 -5.27 38.17
C ILE A 525 17.19 -5.53 36.66
N GLY A 526 17.72 -6.69 36.27
CA GLY A 526 17.71 -7.16 34.88
C GLY A 526 16.69 -8.27 34.69
N VAL A 527 15.85 -8.18 33.66
CA VAL A 527 14.98 -9.27 33.18
C VAL A 527 15.44 -9.64 31.79
N ASN A 528 15.82 -10.91 31.61
CA ASN A 528 16.41 -11.42 30.36
C ASN A 528 17.69 -10.69 29.89
N THR A 529 18.43 -10.09 30.84
CA THR A 529 19.71 -9.42 30.62
C THR A 529 20.61 -9.59 31.85
N ASP A 530 21.89 -9.90 31.65
CA ASP A 530 22.89 -10.05 32.70
C ASP A 530 23.71 -8.77 32.93
N ILE A 531 23.51 -7.74 32.11
CA ILE A 531 24.21 -6.45 32.19
C ILE A 531 23.25 -5.26 32.24
N PRO A 532 22.31 -5.19 33.21
CA PRO A 532 21.29 -4.15 33.23
C PRO A 532 21.91 -2.75 33.38
N THR A 533 21.67 -1.89 32.39
CA THR A 533 22.19 -0.52 32.34
C THR A 533 21.36 0.46 33.18
N GLU A 534 20.07 0.18 33.36
CA GLU A 534 19.13 0.99 34.13
C GLU A 534 18.64 0.26 35.40
N LYS A 535 17.91 0.98 36.27
CA LYS A 535 17.39 0.42 37.53
C LYS A 535 16.44 -0.75 37.32
N LEU A 536 15.66 -0.71 36.23
CA LEU A 536 14.89 -1.83 35.72
C LEU A 536 15.12 -1.90 34.22
N ASP A 537 15.84 -2.91 33.78
CA ASP A 537 16.12 -3.18 32.37
C ASP A 537 15.46 -4.51 32.00
N ASN A 538 14.57 -4.46 31.01
CA ASN A 538 13.85 -5.63 30.50
C ASN A 538 14.18 -5.81 29.01
N ASN A 539 14.99 -6.82 28.71
CA ASN A 539 15.31 -7.20 27.34
C ASN A 539 14.20 -8.09 26.75
N GLY A 540 13.02 -7.48 26.57
CA GLY A 540 11.80 -8.11 26.11
C GLY A 540 10.62 -7.13 26.05
N ILE A 541 9.41 -7.61 25.73
CA ILE A 541 8.20 -6.76 25.69
C ILE A 541 7.53 -6.75 27.09
N THR A 542 7.39 -5.56 27.68
CA THR A 542 6.65 -5.36 28.95
C THR A 542 5.16 -5.14 28.67
N ARG A 543 4.28 -5.87 29.38
CA ARG A 543 2.82 -5.62 29.38
C ARG A 543 2.37 -5.02 30.72
N LEU A 544 1.88 -3.79 30.70
CA LEU A 544 1.24 -3.11 31.84
C LEU A 544 -0.28 -3.12 31.65
N ARG A 545 -1.04 -3.68 32.60
CA ARG A 545 -2.49 -3.94 32.42
C ARG A 545 -3.42 -2.83 32.93
N ASN A 546 -3.08 -2.18 34.04
CA ASN A 546 -3.96 -1.24 34.73
C ASN A 546 -3.29 0.13 34.83
N LEU A 547 -3.10 0.82 33.70
CA LEU A 547 -2.59 2.19 33.69
C LEU A 547 -3.74 3.18 33.92
N PRO A 548 -3.62 4.13 34.85
CA PRO A 548 -4.66 5.12 35.11
C PRO A 548 -4.77 6.11 33.93
N LEU A 549 -6.00 6.51 33.62
CA LEU A 549 -6.26 7.58 32.64
C LEU A 549 -5.98 8.94 33.27
N ASN A 550 -5.32 9.86 32.55
CA ASN A 550 -5.12 11.23 33.03
C ASN A 550 -6.46 11.89 33.41
N GLY A 551 -6.55 12.42 34.62
CA GLY A 551 -7.75 13.00 35.21
C GLY A 551 -8.70 12.00 35.88
N ALA A 552 -8.42 10.70 35.84
CA ALA A 552 -9.26 9.71 36.52
C ALA A 552 -9.15 9.86 38.04
N THR A 553 -10.28 10.18 38.69
CA THR A 553 -10.41 10.25 40.16
C THR A 553 -10.24 8.87 40.77
N ASN A 554 -9.64 8.78 41.96
CA ASN A 554 -9.51 7.53 42.70
C ASN A 554 -8.88 6.41 41.85
N ALA A 555 -7.75 6.72 41.20
CA ALA A 555 -7.12 5.86 40.21
C ALA A 555 -5.72 5.36 40.61
N ILE A 556 -5.13 5.93 41.68
CA ILE A 556 -3.81 5.55 42.19
C ILE A 556 -3.79 5.38 43.71
N ASN A 557 -3.00 4.41 44.18
CA ASN A 557 -2.83 4.01 45.58
C ASN A 557 -1.78 4.87 46.30
N THR A 558 -1.94 6.19 46.24
CA THR A 558 -1.04 7.11 46.95
C THR A 558 -1.83 8.15 47.73
N THR A 559 -1.30 8.66 48.84
CA THR A 559 -1.81 9.82 49.58
C THR A 559 -1.37 11.12 48.91
N VAL A 560 -1.99 12.26 49.27
CA VAL A 560 -1.67 13.58 48.70
C VAL A 560 -0.20 13.98 48.85
N ASP A 561 0.51 13.40 49.82
CA ASP A 561 1.93 13.63 50.07
C ASP A 561 2.86 12.67 49.27
N GLY A 562 2.27 11.71 48.56
CA GLY A 562 2.96 10.70 47.74
C GLY A 562 3.25 9.38 48.45
N ASP A 563 2.81 9.22 49.71
CA ASP A 563 2.95 7.96 50.45
C ASP A 563 2.00 6.88 49.93
N GLU A 564 2.24 5.61 50.25
CA GLU A 564 1.36 4.50 49.88
C GLU A 564 -0.05 4.64 50.50
N SER A 565 -1.10 4.30 49.73
CA SER A 565 -2.46 4.14 50.25
C SER A 565 -3.01 2.73 50.03
N SER A 566 -3.72 2.21 51.04
CA SER A 566 -4.49 0.96 50.98
C SER A 566 -5.71 1.03 50.05
N SER A 567 -6.05 2.20 49.53
CA SER A 567 -7.15 2.42 48.59
C SER A 567 -6.75 3.39 47.48
N GLN A 568 -7.47 3.35 46.36
CA GLN A 568 -7.26 4.32 45.29
C GLN A 568 -7.97 5.62 45.66
N ASP A 569 -7.25 6.55 46.29
CA ASP A 569 -7.86 7.73 46.91
C ASP A 569 -7.52 9.04 46.20
N GLN A 570 -6.70 8.97 45.15
CA GLN A 570 -6.24 10.13 44.42
C GLN A 570 -6.53 10.10 42.94
N THR A 571 -6.75 11.29 42.39
CA THR A 571 -6.85 11.52 40.96
C THR A 571 -5.48 11.39 40.30
N PHE A 572 -5.36 10.56 39.26
CA PHE A 572 -4.15 10.51 38.46
C PHE A 572 -4.04 11.75 37.58
N THR A 573 -3.17 12.70 37.93
CA THR A 573 -2.90 13.88 37.11
C THR A 573 -1.52 13.74 36.48
N ALA A 574 -1.49 13.41 35.19
CA ALA A 574 -0.27 13.31 34.42
C ALA A 574 0.36 14.71 34.26
N THR A 575 1.64 14.83 34.58
CA THR A 575 2.40 16.08 34.46
C THR A 575 3.32 16.10 33.24
N ARG A 576 3.60 14.92 32.66
CA ARG A 576 4.50 14.72 31.51
C ARG A 576 4.04 13.52 30.68
N THR A 577 4.42 13.49 29.41
CA THR A 577 4.29 12.30 28.56
C THR A 577 5.54 11.44 28.67
N VAL A 578 5.34 10.14 28.88
CA VAL A 578 6.42 9.14 28.82
C VAL A 578 6.70 8.81 27.36
N VAL A 579 7.97 8.88 26.97
CA VAL A 579 8.48 8.51 25.64
C VAL A 579 9.60 7.50 25.81
N ALA A 580 9.93 6.76 24.75
CA ALA A 580 11.12 5.91 24.72
C ALA A 580 12.08 6.41 23.64
N ASP A 581 13.39 6.38 23.90
CA ASP A 581 14.39 6.62 22.87
C ASP A 581 14.63 5.37 21.98
N ALA A 582 15.58 5.45 21.06
CA ALA A 582 15.91 4.33 20.17
C ALA A 582 16.47 3.10 20.91
N ASN A 583 16.94 3.27 22.14
CA ASN A 583 17.46 2.20 22.99
C ASN A 583 16.39 1.63 23.94
N GLY A 584 15.15 2.12 23.87
CA GLY A 584 14.06 1.69 24.75
C GLY A 584 14.08 2.34 26.14
N VAL A 585 14.95 3.32 26.40
CA VAL A 585 15.03 4.02 27.68
C VAL A 585 13.87 5.00 27.80
N LEU A 586 13.10 4.89 28.89
CA LEU A 586 11.97 5.77 29.14
C LEU A 586 12.45 7.16 29.60
N GLY A 587 12.02 8.18 28.86
CA GLY A 587 12.20 9.59 29.18
C GLY A 587 10.87 10.33 29.27
N THR A 588 10.94 11.64 29.47
CA THR A 588 9.75 12.50 29.45
C THR A 588 9.94 13.71 28.56
N VAL A 589 8.89 14.12 27.85
CA VAL A 589 8.84 15.43 27.20
C VAL A 589 8.19 16.47 28.11
N ALA A 590 8.52 17.75 27.92
CA ALA A 590 7.94 18.83 28.69
C ALA A 590 6.46 19.02 28.31
N GLY A 591 5.57 18.98 29.31
CA GLY A 591 4.12 19.13 29.14
C GLY A 591 3.41 17.85 28.72
N LEU A 592 2.08 17.93 28.64
CA LEU A 592 1.24 16.93 28.00
C LEU A 592 1.15 17.24 26.50
N PRO A 593 0.92 16.25 25.62
CA PRO A 593 0.76 16.51 24.20
C PRO A 593 -0.49 17.37 24.05
N ALA A 594 -0.32 18.59 23.54
CA ALA A 594 -1.47 19.37 23.14
C ALA A 594 -2.24 18.54 22.12
N THR A 595 -3.56 18.41 22.29
CA THR A 595 -4.40 17.80 21.26
C THR A 595 -4.06 18.45 19.93
N PRO A 596 -3.75 17.69 18.86
CA PRO A 596 -3.40 18.31 17.59
C PRO A 596 -4.51 19.30 17.22
N VAL A 597 -4.13 20.56 17.04
CA VAL A 597 -5.05 21.62 16.61
C VAL A 597 -5.31 21.39 15.14
N ASN A 598 -6.11 20.37 14.83
CA ASN A 598 -6.58 20.17 13.48
C ASN A 598 -7.45 21.39 13.13
N ILE A 599 -7.28 21.89 11.91
CA ILE A 599 -8.12 22.96 11.37
C ILE A 599 -9.58 22.49 11.30
N TYR A 600 -9.84 21.17 11.30
CA TYR A 600 -11.15 20.50 11.31
C TYR A 600 -11.16 19.25 12.21
N ASN A 601 -12.33 18.81 12.66
CA ASN A 601 -12.47 17.53 13.38
C ASN A 601 -12.16 16.35 12.44
N ALA A 602 -11.87 15.14 12.94
CA ALA A 602 -11.56 13.97 12.10
C ALA A 602 -12.64 13.64 11.02
N ASN A 603 -13.88 14.09 11.23
CA ASN A 603 -15.00 13.95 10.29
C ASN A 603 -15.21 15.16 9.35
N GLY A 604 -14.31 16.15 9.36
CA GLY A 604 -14.41 17.35 8.52
C GLY A 604 -15.31 18.45 9.05
N THR A 605 -15.96 18.30 10.21
CA THR A 605 -16.88 19.32 10.74
C THR A 605 -16.18 20.33 11.66
N LEU A 606 -16.83 21.49 11.86
CA LEU A 606 -16.46 22.51 12.84
C LEU A 606 -17.64 22.75 13.78
N THR A 607 -17.38 22.81 15.08
CA THR A 607 -18.39 23.15 16.11
C THR A 607 -18.49 24.66 16.37
N GLY A 608 -17.64 25.47 15.71
CA GLY A 608 -17.57 26.92 15.82
C GLY A 608 -16.51 27.51 14.90
N LEU A 609 -16.46 28.84 14.81
CA LEU A 609 -15.44 29.56 14.03
C LEU A 609 -14.04 29.32 14.63
N ARG A 610 -13.05 29.05 13.77
CA ARG A 610 -11.64 28.92 14.16
C ARG A 610 -10.81 29.97 13.41
N THR A 611 -10.01 30.73 14.16
CA THR A 611 -9.02 31.65 13.59
C THR A 611 -7.68 30.92 13.46
N VAL A 612 -7.16 30.79 12.23
CA VAL A 612 -5.82 30.28 11.98
C VAL A 612 -4.87 31.48 11.87
N THR A 613 -3.96 31.63 12.84
CA THR A 613 -2.90 32.65 12.79
C THR A 613 -1.69 32.04 12.11
N THR A 614 -1.35 32.54 10.93
CA THR A 614 -0.22 32.08 10.11
C THR A 614 1.12 32.71 10.48
N ALA A 615 1.12 33.82 11.24
CA ALA A 615 2.33 34.55 11.65
C ALA A 615 3.32 34.77 10.48
N ASP A 616 2.78 35.32 9.39
CA ASP A 616 3.48 35.57 8.13
C ASP A 616 3.96 34.33 7.33
N ASN A 617 3.59 33.12 7.76
CA ASN A 617 3.92 31.88 7.06
C ASN A 617 2.84 31.46 6.03
N LEU A 618 3.26 30.67 5.05
CA LEU A 618 2.34 30.08 4.06
C LEU A 618 1.58 28.89 4.63
N LEU A 619 0.24 28.97 4.68
CA LEU A 619 -0.61 27.79 4.84
C LEU A 619 -0.78 27.11 3.48
N ARG A 620 -0.14 25.96 3.28
CA ARG A 620 -0.05 25.26 1.99
C ARG A 620 -0.77 23.91 1.99
N PHE A 621 -1.67 23.73 1.03
CA PHE A 621 -2.27 22.44 0.66
C PHE A 621 -1.63 21.97 -0.65
N ALA A 622 -0.91 20.85 -0.63
CA ALA A 622 -0.15 20.36 -1.79
C ALA A 622 -0.62 18.96 -2.22
N GLY A 623 -0.86 18.80 -3.52
CA GLY A 623 -1.06 17.52 -4.19
C GLY A 623 0.06 17.22 -5.17
N THR A 624 -0.02 16.09 -5.87
CA THR A 624 0.93 15.74 -6.94
C THR A 624 0.76 16.69 -8.13
N GLY A 625 1.58 17.73 -8.20
CA GLY A 625 1.61 18.70 -9.31
C GLY A 625 0.70 19.92 -9.16
N SER A 626 0.04 20.11 -8.02
CA SER A 626 -0.78 21.28 -7.73
C SER A 626 -0.64 21.74 -6.28
N THR A 627 -0.77 23.04 -6.05
CA THR A 627 -0.81 23.60 -4.69
C THR A 627 -1.84 24.71 -4.59
N VAL A 628 -2.52 24.76 -3.44
CA VAL A 628 -3.31 25.91 -3.01
C VAL A 628 -2.69 26.47 -1.73
N GLY A 629 -2.44 27.76 -1.70
CA GLY A 629 -1.76 28.43 -0.60
C GLY A 629 -2.51 29.66 -0.13
N ILE A 630 -2.56 29.87 1.17
CA ILE A 630 -2.99 31.12 1.80
C ILE A 630 -1.76 31.72 2.49
N SER A 631 -1.36 32.91 2.05
CA SER A 631 -0.27 33.67 2.63
C SER A 631 -0.83 34.97 3.17
N THR A 632 -0.33 35.40 4.31
CA THR A 632 -0.59 36.73 4.85
C THR A 632 0.76 37.33 5.18
N ASN A 633 1.01 38.57 4.83
CA ASN A 633 2.04 39.39 5.47
C ASN A 633 1.33 40.62 6.07
N ALA A 634 2.06 41.48 6.79
CA ALA A 634 1.47 42.66 7.44
C ALA A 634 0.67 43.59 6.49
N THR A 635 0.92 43.55 5.18
CA THR A 635 0.34 44.47 4.18
C THR A 635 -0.48 43.80 3.07
N GLU A 636 -0.41 42.47 2.93
CA GLU A 636 -0.99 41.73 1.81
C GLU A 636 -1.46 40.33 2.24
N GLY A 637 -2.72 40.01 1.94
CA GLY A 637 -3.25 38.65 1.97
C GLY A 637 -3.32 38.09 0.55
N ARG A 638 -2.77 36.89 0.32
CA ARG A 638 -2.72 36.25 -0.99
C ARG A 638 -3.32 34.85 -0.94
N VAL A 639 -4.18 34.56 -1.92
CA VAL A 639 -4.59 33.19 -2.27
C VAL A 639 -3.84 32.79 -3.55
N THR A 640 -3.08 31.71 -3.51
CA THR A 640 -2.37 31.16 -4.66
C THR A 640 -2.96 29.82 -5.06
N ALA A 641 -3.21 29.63 -6.36
CA ALA A 641 -3.52 28.33 -6.93
C ALA A 641 -2.52 28.05 -8.07
N THR A 642 -1.74 26.97 -7.95
CA THR A 642 -0.81 26.53 -8.98
C THR A 642 -1.12 25.10 -9.39
N GLY A 643 -0.97 24.81 -10.67
CA GLY A 643 -1.14 23.48 -11.24
C GLY A 643 -0.36 23.37 -12.55
N THR A 644 0.02 22.15 -12.93
CA THR A 644 0.77 21.90 -14.17
C THR A 644 0.05 22.36 -15.43
N ASN A 645 -1.29 22.38 -15.43
CA ASN A 645 -2.09 22.77 -16.59
C ASN A 645 -2.84 24.09 -16.37
N ARG A 646 -3.37 24.31 -15.16
CA ARG A 646 -4.16 25.48 -14.80
C ARG A 646 -4.04 25.76 -13.30
N GLY A 647 -3.85 27.03 -12.95
CA GLY A 647 -4.12 27.56 -11.62
C GLY A 647 -5.40 28.39 -11.67
N SER A 648 -6.39 28.07 -10.83
CA SER A 648 -7.68 28.75 -10.83
C SER A 648 -8.20 29.01 -9.42
N ILE A 649 -8.80 30.18 -9.22
CA ILE A 649 -9.62 30.53 -8.07
C ILE A 649 -11.05 30.71 -8.59
N THR A 650 -11.99 29.95 -8.04
CA THR A 650 -13.39 29.93 -8.46
C THR A 650 -14.28 30.37 -7.30
N VAL A 651 -15.18 31.32 -7.56
CA VAL A 651 -16.19 31.78 -6.60
C VAL A 651 -17.57 31.47 -7.18
N THR A 652 -18.40 30.76 -6.41
CA THR A 652 -19.75 30.36 -6.82
C THR A 652 -20.79 30.95 -5.87
N GLY A 653 -21.75 31.70 -6.42
CA GLY A 653 -22.93 32.20 -5.71
C GLY A 653 -24.20 31.80 -6.45
N GLY A 654 -24.95 30.82 -5.93
CA GLY A 654 -26.06 30.23 -6.66
C GLY A 654 -25.60 29.61 -7.98
N ASN A 655 -26.19 30.04 -9.11
CA ASN A 655 -25.80 29.59 -10.46
C ASN A 655 -24.70 30.45 -11.10
N SER A 656 -24.26 31.54 -10.45
CA SER A 656 -23.25 32.45 -10.98
C SER A 656 -21.86 32.07 -10.49
N ILE A 657 -20.93 31.91 -11.43
CA ILE A 657 -19.56 31.50 -11.18
C ILE A 657 -18.63 32.56 -11.75
N VAL A 658 -17.67 33.02 -10.95
CA VAL A 658 -16.54 33.84 -11.42
C VAL A 658 -15.25 33.03 -11.24
N ASP A 659 -14.53 32.84 -12.34
CA ASP A 659 -13.24 32.16 -12.36
C ASP A 659 -12.12 33.18 -12.65
N VAL A 660 -11.09 33.17 -11.80
CA VAL A 660 -9.82 33.85 -12.06
C VAL A 660 -8.77 32.77 -12.28
N TYR A 661 -8.26 32.64 -13.51
CA TYR A 661 -7.35 31.55 -13.85
C TYR A 661 -6.28 31.92 -14.86
N ALA A 662 -5.18 31.18 -14.80
CA ALA A 662 -4.17 31.13 -15.86
C ALA A 662 -4.29 29.79 -16.59
N ASP A 663 -4.45 29.82 -17.92
CA ASP A 663 -4.50 28.61 -18.74
C ASP A 663 -3.12 28.22 -19.30
N ASN A 664 -3.06 27.11 -20.03
CA ASN A 664 -1.86 26.59 -20.67
C ASN A 664 -1.43 27.34 -21.94
N ASN A 665 -2.15 28.39 -22.33
CA ASN A 665 -1.82 29.26 -23.47
C ASN A 665 -1.20 30.59 -23.02
N LEU A 666 -0.65 30.64 -21.80
CA LEU A 666 0.02 31.81 -21.21
C LEU A 666 -0.91 33.02 -21.06
N LYS A 667 -2.21 32.80 -20.82
CA LYS A 667 -3.20 33.87 -20.62
C LYS A 667 -3.78 33.85 -19.21
N GLY A 668 -3.71 34.98 -18.52
CA GLY A 668 -4.51 35.26 -17.33
C GLY A 668 -5.89 35.77 -17.71
N GLN A 669 -6.94 35.23 -17.09
CA GLN A 669 -8.34 35.52 -17.43
C GLN A 669 -9.19 35.73 -16.18
N VAL A 670 -10.17 36.62 -16.31
CA VAL A 670 -11.31 36.76 -15.39
C VAL A 670 -12.56 36.47 -16.21
N ALA A 671 -13.30 35.41 -15.87
CA ALA A 671 -14.45 34.95 -16.63
C ALA A 671 -15.66 34.73 -15.72
N ALA A 672 -16.85 35.07 -16.20
CA ALA A 672 -18.12 34.71 -15.57
C ALA A 672 -18.84 33.64 -16.40
N ARG A 673 -19.42 32.63 -15.73
CA ARG A 673 -20.24 31.58 -16.35
C ARG A 673 -21.37 31.13 -15.42
N GLY A 674 -22.42 30.54 -15.98
CA GLY A 674 -23.60 30.11 -15.22
C GLY A 674 -24.78 29.79 -16.13
N THR A 675 -25.93 29.48 -15.55
CA THR A 675 -27.20 29.34 -16.29
C THR A 675 -28.01 30.63 -16.19
N GLY A 676 -28.73 31.02 -17.26
CA GLY A 676 -29.57 32.24 -17.28
C GLY A 676 -28.81 33.53 -17.62
N THR A 677 -29.12 34.63 -16.92
CA THR A 677 -28.62 36.01 -17.17
C THR A 677 -27.32 36.35 -16.42
N THR A 678 -26.38 35.40 -16.31
CA THR A 678 -25.13 35.63 -15.55
C THR A 678 -24.24 36.64 -16.28
N GLY A 679 -23.93 37.77 -15.64
CA GLY A 679 -23.03 38.81 -16.14
C GLY A 679 -21.73 38.91 -15.32
N LEU A 680 -20.75 39.66 -15.84
CA LEU A 680 -19.52 40.03 -15.12
C LEU A 680 -19.53 41.54 -14.86
N ASP A 681 -19.76 41.92 -13.61
CA ASP A 681 -19.64 43.31 -13.19
C ASP A 681 -18.22 43.59 -12.67
N ILE A 682 -17.50 44.50 -13.32
CA ILE A 682 -16.23 45.05 -12.83
C ILE A 682 -16.50 46.48 -12.38
N ARG A 683 -16.44 46.73 -11.07
CA ARG A 683 -16.82 48.02 -10.50
C ARG A 683 -15.82 48.52 -9.46
N THR A 684 -15.82 49.82 -9.26
CA THR A 684 -15.22 50.50 -8.11
C THR A 684 -16.32 51.03 -7.22
N GLU A 685 -16.15 50.95 -5.90
CA GLU A 685 -17.10 51.53 -4.95
C GLU A 685 -16.57 52.88 -4.45
N GLY A 686 -17.40 53.93 -4.54
CA GLY A 686 -17.00 55.32 -4.26
C GLY A 686 -16.61 56.12 -5.51
N ALA A 687 -16.15 57.35 -5.32
CA ALA A 687 -15.83 58.29 -6.40
C ALA A 687 -14.46 58.01 -7.08
N THR A 688 -14.05 56.74 -7.15
CA THR A 688 -12.80 56.31 -7.79
C THR A 688 -13.08 55.79 -9.21
N PRO A 689 -12.15 55.94 -10.15
CA PRO A 689 -12.30 55.49 -11.52
C PRO A 689 -11.86 54.02 -11.74
N LEU A 690 -12.50 53.35 -12.69
CA LEU A 690 -12.04 52.05 -13.22
C LEU A 690 -11.02 52.29 -14.34
N SER A 691 -9.85 51.65 -14.27
CA SER A 691 -8.76 51.86 -15.23
C SER A 691 -8.30 50.53 -15.84
N PHE A 692 -8.06 50.53 -17.15
CA PHE A 692 -7.44 49.43 -17.89
C PHE A 692 -6.05 49.85 -18.36
N LEU A 693 -5.03 49.08 -18.00
CA LEU A 693 -3.63 49.42 -18.20
C LEU A 693 -2.90 48.34 -19.00
N THR A 694 -1.92 48.75 -19.79
CA THR A 694 -0.91 47.86 -20.39
C THR A 694 0.46 48.45 -20.14
N ASP A 695 1.44 47.63 -19.75
CA ASP A 695 2.79 48.11 -19.37
C ASP A 695 2.75 49.26 -18.34
N ASN A 696 1.92 49.08 -17.29
CA ASN A 696 1.63 50.08 -16.26
C ASN A 696 1.13 51.45 -16.76
N THR A 697 0.80 51.55 -18.05
CA THR A 697 0.28 52.77 -18.68
C THR A 697 -1.21 52.62 -18.88
N GLN A 698 -1.98 53.58 -18.37
CA GLN A 698 -3.43 53.59 -18.54
C GLN A 698 -3.81 53.81 -20.01
N ARG A 699 -4.60 52.89 -20.57
CA ARG A 699 -5.08 52.96 -21.96
C ARG A 699 -6.54 53.35 -22.06
N MET A 700 -7.35 52.93 -21.09
CA MET A 700 -8.76 53.29 -20.99
C MET A 700 -9.10 53.57 -19.52
N ARG A 701 -9.92 54.57 -19.26
CA ARG A 701 -10.41 54.89 -17.92
C ARG A 701 -11.87 55.27 -17.97
N ILE A 702 -12.63 54.76 -17.01
CA ILE A 702 -14.02 55.11 -16.76
C ILE A 702 -14.05 55.89 -15.45
N THR A 703 -14.46 57.15 -15.49
CA THR A 703 -14.56 58.00 -14.29
C THR A 703 -15.85 57.73 -13.52
N SER A 704 -15.91 58.18 -12.27
CA SER A 704 -17.14 58.08 -11.46
C SER A 704 -18.29 58.93 -12.00
N THR A 705 -18.03 59.90 -12.89
CA THR A 705 -19.07 60.66 -13.61
C THR A 705 -19.57 59.93 -14.87
N GLY A 706 -19.01 58.77 -15.18
CA GLY A 706 -19.35 57.95 -16.35
C GLY A 706 -18.63 58.38 -17.64
N GLU A 707 -17.57 59.18 -17.57
CA GLU A 707 -16.74 59.49 -18.74
C GLU A 707 -15.82 58.33 -19.06
N VAL A 708 -15.74 57.95 -20.33
CA VAL A 708 -14.83 56.96 -20.88
C VAL A 708 -13.74 57.70 -21.65
N ALA A 709 -12.52 57.70 -21.12
CA ALA A 709 -11.35 58.27 -21.75
C ALA A 709 -10.44 57.16 -22.30
N ILE A 710 -10.16 57.18 -23.60
CA ILE A 710 -9.23 56.26 -24.29
C ILE A 710 -7.98 57.06 -24.68
N GLY A 711 -6.80 56.59 -24.26
CA GLY A 711 -5.53 57.30 -24.45
C GLY A 711 -5.33 58.54 -23.56
N ALA A 712 -6.24 58.80 -22.61
CA ALA A 712 -6.20 59.93 -21.69
C ALA A 712 -6.70 59.54 -20.29
N THR A 713 -6.50 60.42 -19.30
CA THR A 713 -6.99 60.23 -17.92
C THR A 713 -8.35 60.87 -17.64
N THR A 714 -8.77 61.82 -18.45
CA THR A 714 -10.06 62.51 -18.37
C THR A 714 -10.41 63.01 -19.76
N ALA A 715 -11.69 63.24 -20.01
CA ALA A 715 -12.09 63.99 -21.18
C ALA A 715 -11.85 65.49 -20.94
N PRO A 716 -11.22 66.23 -21.86
CA PRO A 716 -11.18 67.69 -21.78
C PRO A 716 -12.59 68.26 -22.03
N SER A 717 -12.98 69.21 -21.20
CA SER A 717 -14.21 69.97 -21.42
C SER A 717 -14.00 71.06 -22.46
N PHE A 718 -15.07 71.44 -23.14
CA PHE A 718 -15.05 72.56 -24.08
C PHE A 718 -16.35 73.34 -24.01
N VAL A 719 -16.35 74.58 -24.49
CA VAL A 719 -17.50 75.49 -24.39
C VAL A 719 -18.06 75.78 -25.77
N VAL A 720 -19.32 75.41 -26.00
CA VAL A 720 -20.07 75.72 -27.24
C VAL A 720 -21.26 76.60 -26.88
N GLY A 721 -21.40 77.76 -27.53
CA GLY A 721 -22.52 78.68 -27.28
C GLY A 721 -22.65 79.13 -25.82
N GLY A 722 -21.55 79.25 -25.08
CA GLY A 722 -21.53 79.61 -23.65
C GLY A 722 -21.83 78.46 -22.67
N SER A 723 -22.14 77.26 -23.15
CA SER A 723 -22.37 76.07 -22.32
C SER A 723 -21.14 75.17 -22.26
N THR A 724 -20.74 74.72 -21.06
CA THR A 724 -19.65 73.74 -20.90
C THR A 724 -20.15 72.34 -21.20
N ILE A 725 -19.53 71.68 -22.17
CA ILE A 725 -19.83 70.31 -22.57
C ILE A 725 -18.76 69.37 -22.00
N GLN A 726 -19.20 68.30 -21.35
CA GLN A 726 -18.36 67.21 -20.86
C GLN A 726 -18.69 65.93 -21.66
N PRO A 727 -17.86 65.53 -22.63
CA PRO A 727 -18.19 64.38 -23.46
C PRO A 727 -18.05 63.09 -22.66
N LYS A 728 -19.02 62.18 -22.83
CA LYS A 728 -19.00 60.85 -22.16
C LYS A 728 -18.00 59.89 -22.78
N LEU A 729 -17.59 60.09 -24.02
CA LEU A 729 -16.55 59.30 -24.70
C LEU A 729 -15.53 60.27 -25.30
N HIS A 730 -14.27 60.12 -24.91
CA HIS A 730 -13.15 60.86 -25.47
C HIS A 730 -12.05 59.89 -25.91
N VAL A 731 -11.55 60.08 -27.14
CA VAL A 731 -10.42 59.32 -27.70
C VAL A 731 -9.30 60.31 -28.01
N ALA A 732 -8.16 60.16 -27.33
CA ALA A 732 -6.94 60.89 -27.64
C ALA A 732 -6.21 60.18 -28.80
N GLY A 733 -6.64 60.47 -30.03
CA GLY A 733 -6.12 59.87 -31.26
C GLY A 733 -7.21 59.74 -32.33
N ASP A 734 -6.92 58.95 -33.37
CA ASP A 734 -7.84 58.73 -34.49
C ASP A 734 -8.91 57.69 -34.17
N ILE A 735 -10.10 57.87 -34.76
CA ILE A 735 -11.22 56.91 -34.68
C ILE A 735 -11.45 56.31 -36.07
N SER A 736 -11.34 54.98 -36.18
CA SER A 736 -11.74 54.22 -37.37
C SER A 736 -12.87 53.25 -37.00
N THR A 737 -13.92 53.20 -37.82
CA THR A 737 -15.05 52.31 -37.61
C THR A 737 -15.45 51.67 -38.94
N THR A 738 -15.78 50.38 -38.91
CA THR A 738 -16.40 49.67 -40.04
C THR A 738 -17.93 49.79 -40.03
N GLY A 739 -18.50 50.31 -38.93
CA GLY A 739 -19.93 50.50 -38.74
C GLY A 739 -20.40 51.91 -39.12
N LYS A 740 -21.65 52.21 -38.76
CA LYS A 740 -22.25 53.55 -38.91
C LYS A 740 -22.15 54.31 -37.58
N LEU A 741 -21.92 55.62 -37.66
CA LEU A 741 -22.12 56.54 -36.55
C LEU A 741 -23.55 57.08 -36.63
N TRP A 742 -24.35 56.85 -35.59
CA TRP A 742 -25.71 57.35 -35.51
C TRP A 742 -25.75 58.59 -34.61
N THR A 743 -26.26 59.70 -35.12
CA THR A 743 -26.48 60.94 -34.37
C THR A 743 -27.97 61.26 -34.37
N THR A 744 -28.50 61.70 -33.23
CA THR A 744 -29.90 62.15 -33.15
C THR A 744 -29.95 63.64 -33.35
N ASN A 745 -30.77 64.10 -34.29
CA ASN A 745 -31.11 65.52 -34.40
C ASN A 745 -32.62 65.73 -34.47
N SER A 746 -33.08 66.89 -34.02
CA SER A 746 -34.50 67.27 -33.95
C SER A 746 -35.08 67.76 -35.28
N VAL A 747 -34.24 68.05 -36.28
CA VAL A 747 -34.63 68.70 -37.54
C VAL A 747 -33.88 68.08 -38.73
N TYR A 748 -34.55 67.92 -39.87
CA TYR A 748 -33.95 67.49 -41.14
C TYR A 748 -34.20 68.56 -42.20
N ALA A 749 -33.28 68.77 -43.14
CA ALA A 749 -33.20 70.00 -43.95
C ALA A 749 -34.40 70.28 -44.86
N ASP A 750 -35.31 69.32 -45.07
CA ASP A 750 -36.54 69.43 -45.86
C ASP A 750 -37.42 70.67 -45.56
N TYR A 751 -37.21 71.37 -44.43
CA TYR A 751 -37.81 72.70 -44.19
C TYR A 751 -37.50 73.72 -45.29
N VAL A 752 -36.39 73.57 -46.01
CA VAL A 752 -36.03 74.44 -47.14
C VAL A 752 -37.09 74.35 -48.23
N PHE A 753 -37.46 73.12 -48.61
CA PHE A 753 -38.50 72.89 -49.61
C PHE A 753 -39.89 73.28 -49.09
N GLU A 754 -40.21 72.97 -47.82
CA GLU A 754 -41.49 73.36 -47.24
C GLU A 754 -41.71 74.87 -47.32
N ASP A 755 -40.71 75.67 -46.95
CA ASP A 755 -40.82 77.13 -46.98
C ASP A 755 -40.91 77.67 -48.40
N TYR A 756 -40.12 77.15 -49.34
CA TYR A 756 -40.15 77.60 -50.74
C TYR A 756 -41.50 77.38 -51.42
N PHE A 757 -42.08 76.18 -51.28
CA PHE A 757 -43.32 75.85 -51.97
C PHE A 757 -44.59 76.30 -51.22
N ASN A 758 -44.56 76.32 -49.88
CA ASN A 758 -45.74 76.63 -49.06
C ASN A 758 -45.71 78.03 -48.42
N GLY A 759 -44.58 78.73 -48.49
CA GLY A 759 -44.34 80.03 -47.83
C GLY A 759 -44.03 79.93 -46.32
N PHE A 760 -44.05 78.72 -45.75
CA PHE A 760 -43.69 78.45 -44.36
C PHE A 760 -43.25 76.99 -44.17
N SER A 761 -42.36 76.73 -43.20
CA SER A 761 -42.03 75.38 -42.76
C SER A 761 -42.66 75.00 -41.41
N LYS A 762 -43.12 73.75 -41.29
CA LYS A 762 -43.55 73.13 -40.03
C LYS A 762 -42.38 72.54 -39.26
N ILE A 763 -41.38 72.04 -40.00
CA ILE A 763 -40.16 71.43 -39.47
C ILE A 763 -39.27 72.48 -38.81
N TYR A 764 -39.10 73.65 -39.44
CA TYR A 764 -38.37 74.77 -38.84
C TYR A 764 -39.06 76.12 -39.12
N LYS A 765 -39.85 76.58 -38.13
CA LYS A 765 -40.75 77.74 -38.30
C LYS A 765 -40.05 79.07 -38.58
N ASP A 766 -38.82 79.23 -38.09
CA ASP A 766 -38.05 80.47 -38.23
C ASP A 766 -37.27 80.53 -39.55
N TYR A 767 -37.23 79.43 -40.31
CA TYR A 767 -36.56 79.39 -41.59
C TYR A 767 -37.31 80.22 -42.63
N LYS A 768 -36.54 80.92 -43.48
CA LYS A 768 -37.02 81.65 -44.65
C LYS A 768 -36.07 81.47 -45.81
N PHE A 769 -36.57 80.96 -46.92
CA PHE A 769 -35.83 80.90 -48.18
C PHE A 769 -35.53 82.33 -48.67
N LYS A 770 -34.28 82.56 -49.07
CA LYS A 770 -33.79 83.88 -49.48
C LYS A 770 -33.51 83.90 -50.97
N SER A 771 -33.83 84.99 -51.65
CA SER A 771 -33.42 85.19 -53.04
C SER A 771 -31.88 85.28 -53.16
N LEU A 772 -31.33 84.96 -54.34
CA LEU A 772 -29.89 85.11 -54.61
C LEU A 772 -29.36 86.53 -54.32
N LYS A 773 -30.21 87.55 -54.48
CA LYS A 773 -29.86 88.94 -54.14
C LYS A 773 -29.65 89.12 -52.64
N GLU A 774 -30.58 88.63 -51.83
CA GLU A 774 -30.50 88.70 -50.36
C GLU A 774 -29.34 87.85 -49.81
N VAL A 775 -29.10 86.68 -50.40
CA VAL A 775 -27.94 85.84 -50.07
C VAL A 775 -26.63 86.59 -50.36
N ALA A 776 -26.50 87.22 -51.53
CA ALA A 776 -25.30 87.99 -51.89
C ALA A 776 -25.07 89.20 -50.96
N GLU A 777 -26.13 89.90 -50.56
CA GLU A 777 -26.06 90.98 -49.59
C GLU A 777 -25.61 90.48 -48.21
N PHE A 778 -26.14 89.33 -47.76
CA PHE A 778 -25.74 88.70 -46.50
C PHE A 778 -24.25 88.31 -46.50
N ILE A 779 -23.76 87.65 -47.55
CA ILE A 779 -22.36 87.22 -47.65
C ILE A 779 -21.42 88.42 -47.63
N LYS A 780 -21.76 89.50 -48.37
CA LYS A 780 -20.95 90.72 -48.40
C LYS A 780 -20.79 91.31 -47.01
N LYS A 781 -21.86 91.31 -46.21
CA LYS A 781 -21.90 91.83 -44.84
C LYS A 781 -21.20 90.91 -43.83
N ASN A 782 -21.52 89.62 -43.84
CA ASN A 782 -21.19 88.69 -42.74
C ASN A 782 -20.02 87.74 -43.05
N LYS A 783 -19.54 87.65 -44.30
CA LYS A 783 -18.42 86.79 -44.74
C LYS A 783 -18.63 85.28 -44.56
N HIS A 784 -19.87 84.85 -44.37
CA HIS A 784 -20.27 83.44 -44.43
C HIS A 784 -21.65 83.33 -45.09
N LEU A 785 -22.07 82.10 -45.42
CA LEU A 785 -23.40 81.83 -45.96
C LEU A 785 -24.47 81.94 -44.86
N PRO A 786 -25.69 82.43 -45.17
CA PRO A 786 -26.82 82.35 -44.25
C PRO A 786 -27.02 80.91 -43.75
N GLY A 787 -27.36 80.73 -42.47
CA GLY A 787 -27.64 79.40 -41.89
C GLY A 787 -26.39 78.55 -41.56
N ILE A 788 -25.20 78.91 -42.06
CA ILE A 788 -23.93 78.26 -41.69
C ILE A 788 -23.37 78.90 -40.41
N THR A 789 -22.92 78.06 -39.46
CA THR A 789 -22.26 78.53 -38.24
C THR A 789 -21.02 79.37 -38.60
N PRO A 790 -20.93 80.64 -38.18
CA PRO A 790 -19.76 81.46 -38.46
C PRO A 790 -18.55 80.94 -37.69
N ILE A 791 -17.35 81.14 -38.25
CA ILE A 791 -16.10 80.70 -37.63
C ILE A 791 -15.86 81.30 -36.24
N SER A 792 -16.44 82.47 -35.94
CA SER A 792 -16.39 83.12 -34.63
C SER A 792 -17.16 82.38 -33.54
N GLU A 793 -18.06 81.47 -33.91
CA GLU A 793 -18.88 80.68 -32.97
C GLU A 793 -18.33 79.24 -32.80
N ILE A 794 -17.27 78.88 -33.54
CA ILE A 794 -16.61 77.59 -33.44
C ILE A 794 -15.46 77.67 -32.42
N THR A 795 -15.36 76.70 -31.52
CA THR A 795 -14.28 76.65 -30.53
C THR A 795 -12.95 76.30 -31.21
N VAL A 796 -11.90 77.06 -30.90
CA VAL A 796 -10.53 76.81 -31.36
C VAL A 796 -9.68 76.38 -30.17
N GLY A 797 -9.17 75.14 -30.21
CA GLY A 797 -8.19 74.62 -29.24
C GLY A 797 -6.77 74.63 -29.82
N GLU A 798 -5.79 74.18 -29.02
CA GLU A 798 -4.38 74.04 -29.46
C GLU A 798 -4.23 73.14 -30.71
N ASN A 799 -5.15 72.20 -30.92
CA ASN A 799 -5.12 71.22 -31.99
C ASN A 799 -6.12 71.53 -33.14
N GLY A 800 -6.72 72.73 -33.18
CA GLY A 800 -7.62 73.17 -34.27
C GLY A 800 -9.07 73.39 -33.84
N TYR A 801 -9.99 73.28 -34.80
CA TYR A 801 -11.41 73.61 -34.62
C TYR A 801 -12.20 72.43 -34.06
N THR A 802 -13.05 72.68 -33.06
CA THR A 802 -14.05 71.71 -32.59
C THR A 802 -15.36 71.93 -33.32
N ILE A 803 -15.76 70.96 -34.14
CA ILE A 803 -16.95 71.06 -35.01
C ILE A 803 -17.99 70.04 -34.56
N ASP A 804 -19.24 70.46 -34.47
CA ASP A 804 -20.37 69.55 -34.36
C ASP A 804 -20.68 68.96 -35.76
N LEU A 805 -20.32 67.70 -35.95
CA LEU A 805 -20.50 67.01 -37.23
C LEU A 805 -21.98 66.84 -37.61
N THR A 806 -22.87 66.71 -36.61
CA THR A 806 -24.31 66.59 -36.84
C THR A 806 -24.86 67.89 -37.39
N GLN A 807 -24.52 69.00 -36.73
CA GLN A 807 -24.94 70.34 -37.16
C GLN A 807 -24.36 70.69 -38.53
N LEU A 808 -23.07 70.39 -38.75
CA LEU A 808 -22.41 70.64 -40.03
C LEU A 808 -23.10 69.88 -41.17
N SER A 809 -23.40 68.59 -40.99
CA SER A 809 -24.06 67.77 -42.02
C SER A 809 -25.43 68.33 -42.39
N MET A 810 -26.19 68.82 -41.41
CA MET A 810 -27.49 69.44 -41.70
C MET A 810 -27.37 70.77 -42.42
N GLN A 811 -26.47 71.63 -41.94
CA GLN A 811 -26.21 72.93 -42.56
C GLN A 811 -25.75 72.78 -44.01
N GLN A 812 -24.92 71.76 -44.28
CA GLN A 812 -24.54 71.39 -45.64
C GLN A 812 -25.75 70.95 -46.48
N LEU A 813 -26.64 70.13 -45.92
CA LEU A 813 -27.86 69.70 -46.61
C LEU A 813 -28.81 70.88 -46.88
N GLU A 814 -29.01 71.78 -45.91
CA GLU A 814 -29.79 73.02 -46.09
C GLU A 814 -29.27 73.83 -47.29
N LYS A 815 -27.95 74.06 -47.36
CA LYS A 815 -27.36 74.82 -48.48
C LYS A 815 -27.45 74.06 -49.80
N LEU A 816 -27.35 72.74 -49.77
CA LEU A 816 -27.52 71.91 -50.96
C LEU A 816 -28.94 72.07 -51.52
N GLU A 817 -29.95 71.99 -50.67
CA GLU A 817 -31.37 72.16 -51.06
C GLU A 817 -31.65 73.58 -51.58
N GLU A 818 -31.13 74.62 -50.90
CA GLU A 818 -31.25 76.00 -51.38
C GLU A 818 -30.60 76.18 -52.77
N LEU A 819 -29.42 75.60 -52.97
CA LEU A 819 -28.72 75.65 -54.24
C LEU A 819 -29.55 74.98 -55.35
N TYR A 820 -30.15 73.82 -55.08
CA TYR A 820 -31.01 73.13 -56.04
C TYR A 820 -32.24 73.98 -56.42
N LEU A 821 -32.88 74.65 -55.46
CA LEU A 821 -34.00 75.55 -55.74
C LEU A 821 -33.57 76.74 -56.61
N HIS A 822 -32.45 77.38 -56.31
CA HIS A 822 -31.93 78.47 -57.15
C HIS A 822 -31.54 78.01 -58.56
N VAL A 823 -31.04 76.78 -58.72
CA VAL A 823 -30.76 76.21 -60.04
C VAL A 823 -32.06 75.96 -60.82
N ILE A 824 -33.12 75.49 -60.15
CA ILE A 824 -34.45 75.35 -60.76
C ILE A 824 -34.98 76.72 -61.21
N GLU A 825 -34.97 77.73 -60.33
CA GLU A 825 -35.36 79.11 -60.68
C GLU A 825 -34.57 79.65 -61.88
N MET A 826 -33.26 79.38 -61.92
CA MET A 826 -32.39 79.81 -63.01
C MET A 826 -32.72 79.09 -64.32
N ASN A 827 -32.99 77.78 -64.29
CA ASN A 827 -33.36 77.01 -65.47
C ASN A 827 -34.75 77.40 -65.99
N ASP A 828 -35.70 77.68 -65.10
CA ASP A 828 -37.03 78.18 -65.47
C ASP A 828 -36.90 79.56 -66.13
N THR A 829 -36.05 80.43 -65.57
CA THR A 829 -35.73 81.73 -66.18
C THR A 829 -35.06 81.57 -67.54
N LEU A 830 -34.15 80.61 -67.71
CA LEU A 830 -33.48 80.34 -68.98
C LEU A 830 -34.46 79.80 -70.03
N THR A 831 -35.32 78.87 -69.64
CA THR A 831 -36.40 78.33 -70.50
C THR A 831 -37.34 79.45 -70.93
N GLN A 832 -37.71 80.33 -70.01
CA GLN A 832 -38.54 81.50 -70.33
C GLN A 832 -37.83 82.44 -71.30
N LYS A 833 -36.52 82.65 -71.15
CA LYS A 833 -35.71 83.42 -72.10
C LYS A 833 -35.58 82.73 -73.46
N ASP A 834 -35.47 81.41 -73.52
CA ASP A 834 -35.44 80.67 -74.78
C ASP A 834 -36.78 80.77 -75.52
N ILE A 835 -37.91 80.69 -74.80
CA ILE A 835 -39.25 80.97 -75.36
C ILE A 835 -39.33 82.41 -75.88
N GLU A 836 -38.79 83.38 -75.15
CA GLU A 836 -38.76 84.78 -75.55
C GLU A 836 -37.85 85.01 -76.77
N ILE A 837 -36.71 84.31 -76.84
CA ILE A 837 -35.80 84.29 -77.99
C ILE A 837 -36.48 83.65 -79.20
N GLU A 838 -37.19 82.53 -79.04
CA GLU A 838 -37.93 81.88 -80.12
C GLU A 838 -39.05 82.79 -80.66
N ALA A 839 -39.76 83.50 -79.77
CA ALA A 839 -40.75 84.50 -80.15
C ALA A 839 -40.11 85.68 -80.91
N LEU A 840 -38.94 86.16 -80.47
CA LEU A 840 -38.17 87.21 -81.15
C LEU A 840 -37.63 86.74 -82.51
N GLN A 841 -37.15 85.49 -82.61
CA GLN A 841 -36.68 84.89 -83.86
C GLN A 841 -37.83 84.74 -84.86
N ASN A 842 -38.99 84.25 -84.42
CA ASN A 842 -40.20 84.17 -85.26
C ASN A 842 -40.62 85.56 -85.77
N LYS A 843 -40.59 86.58 -84.92
CA LYS A 843 -40.87 87.97 -85.31
C LYS A 843 -39.84 88.53 -86.30
N THR A 844 -38.57 88.13 -86.16
CA THR A 844 -37.49 88.52 -87.08
C THR A 844 -37.64 87.83 -88.44
N ASN A 845 -37.96 86.53 -88.47
CA ASN A 845 -38.24 85.78 -89.69
C ASN A 845 -39.47 86.35 -90.44
N GLU A 846 -40.52 86.74 -89.70
CA GLU A 846 -41.70 87.39 -90.28
C GLU A 846 -41.34 88.76 -90.90
N LEU A 847 -40.48 89.53 -90.25
CA LEU A 847 -39.96 90.79 -90.79
C LEU A 847 -39.10 90.57 -92.04
N GLU A 848 -38.22 89.55 -92.05
CA GLU A 848 -37.42 89.18 -93.22
C GLU A 848 -38.29 88.71 -94.40
N GLU A 849 -39.36 87.96 -94.14
CA GLU A 849 -40.34 87.57 -95.17
C GLU A 849 -41.07 88.78 -95.76
N ARG A 850 -41.45 89.75 -94.91
CA ARG A 850 -42.02 91.03 -95.36
C ARG A 850 -41.01 91.83 -96.17
N LEU A 851 -39.72 91.80 -95.80
CA LEU A 851 -38.64 92.43 -96.53
C LEU A 851 -38.46 91.80 -97.91
N LYS A 852 -38.37 90.46 -98.00
CA LYS A 852 -38.32 89.72 -99.28
C LYS A 852 -39.52 89.98 -100.19
N LYS A 853 -40.73 90.12 -99.62
CA LYS A 853 -41.93 90.52 -100.37
C LYS A 853 -41.81 91.95 -100.92
N LEU A 854 -41.23 92.88 -100.15
CA LEU A 854 -40.91 94.24 -100.58
C LEU A 854 -39.81 94.28 -101.65
N GLU A 855 -38.74 93.50 -101.50
CA GLU A 855 -37.64 93.40 -102.48
C GLU A 855 -38.11 92.77 -103.80
N ASN A 856 -38.96 91.73 -103.75
CA ASN A 856 -39.59 91.16 -104.95
C ASN A 856 -40.58 92.12 -105.65
N LEU A 857 -41.14 93.10 -104.92
CA LEU A 857 -41.93 94.20 -105.49
C LEU A 857 -41.03 95.25 -106.19
N LEU A 858 -39.78 95.40 -105.73
CA LEU A 858 -38.78 96.33 -106.31
C LEU A 858 -38.05 95.76 -107.53
N ILE A 859 -37.94 94.43 -107.68
CA ILE A 859 -37.32 93.78 -108.87
C ILE A 859 -38.28 93.68 -110.07
N LYS A 860 -39.58 93.97 -109.88
CA LYS A 860 -40.60 93.99 -110.96
C LYS A 860 -40.84 95.37 -111.60
N GLN A 861 -39.97 96.34 -111.35
CA GLN A 861 -39.87 97.59 -112.11
C GLN A 861 -38.60 97.57 -112.96
#